data_AF-A0A1L6PSI9-F1
#
_entry.id   AF-A0A1L6PSI9-F1
#
_cell.length_a   1.000
_cell.length_b   1.000
_cell.length_c   1.000
_cell.angle_alpha   90.00
_cell.angle_beta   90.00
_cell.angle_gamma   90.00
#
_symmetry.space_group_name_H-M   'P 1'
#
loop_
_entity.id
_entity.type
_entity.pdbx_description
1 polymer ?
#
loop_
_entity_poly.entity_id
_entity_poly.type
_entity_poly.pdbx_seq_one_letter_code
_entity_poly.pdbx_strand_id
1 'polypeptide(L)'
;MHPEPGLLSILFFGRDDAETDLQNGLLKGPVFRPTYAYREALSGRKSLIIGRKGSGKSAICRQLATPDGHPGASVLIAPDDAAGDEIRRFALQGLTPDTAKSLIWRYLFAVHAARHLTGHARAAHGRRLPGSVRAVRSFLEANGESDDARLYERLRRGIGRLQSADLSLKAFGVEAALGIGGASEGAEASRQLDVLEAGVQAAFADLDCARLHPPLLLLVDQLEQVWTIEPESHALVTGLLLAAKHAISFYGNAVRTTLFIRADIYDTLNFGDGDKFHSDEIRISWTREALEDLALFRARASVGLPLTWHMLWEELFPVSVMGEPTSEYIFRRSLPRPRDTIQFLNVCRNIADEAGHVVISEDDVLAATDRFSRLKLQDLAKEYLISHPFLRSLFPLFENTGYVVMRSTLEERFEGCRETLHREFSDYTESLTTQGVIDVLYGVGFIGVKRGNDTVYAGGSATPPLPDEHEFHVHPCFRPALNSLGAMELPAYLPSRARHPVMGHGSLAAAITASDVGLTVNRSVRLLNEVTAAGERLLRQLTRSDLPDGTREEVYVGIAQVMAAAEASRREHADGGRLDVPRHVLAASSYFDALATRLATHGFRDRTVTRGLEDEARALIRSVGGSISGGGGGGSDSG
;
A
#
# COMPACT_ATOMS: atom_id res chain seq x y z
N MET A 1 -4.46 -6.31 -47.01
CA MET A 1 -4.49 -7.34 -45.96
C MET A 1 -3.83 -6.69 -44.75
N HIS A 2 -4.62 -6.18 -43.80
CA HIS A 2 -4.03 -5.68 -42.54
C HIS A 2 -3.48 -6.89 -41.79
N PRO A 3 -2.25 -6.84 -41.25
CA PRO A 3 -1.72 -7.95 -40.46
C PRO A 3 -2.68 -8.18 -39.29
N GLU A 4 -3.02 -9.44 -39.01
CA GLU A 4 -3.80 -9.73 -37.81
C GLU A 4 -3.03 -9.23 -36.59
N PRO A 5 -3.70 -8.52 -35.65
CA PRO A 5 -3.06 -8.04 -34.44
C PRO A 5 -2.44 -9.21 -33.69
N GLY A 6 -1.14 -9.12 -33.39
CA GLY A 6 -0.43 -10.14 -32.62
C GLY A 6 -1.03 -10.29 -31.22
N LEU A 7 -0.87 -11.46 -30.58
CA LEU A 7 -1.48 -11.79 -29.29
C LEU A 7 -1.22 -10.72 -28.20
N LEU A 8 0.00 -10.14 -28.17
CA LEU A 8 0.37 -9.06 -27.27
C LEU A 8 -0.48 -7.79 -27.45
N SER A 9 -0.83 -7.46 -28.69
CA SER A 9 -1.61 -6.26 -29.00
C SER A 9 -3.06 -6.36 -28.50
N ILE A 10 -3.58 -7.58 -28.33
CA ILE A 10 -4.92 -7.87 -27.80
C ILE A 10 -4.90 -8.03 -26.27
N LEU A 11 -3.77 -8.48 -25.71
CA LEU A 11 -3.60 -8.72 -24.27
C LEU A 11 -3.87 -7.45 -23.47
N PHE A 12 -4.85 -7.53 -22.56
CA PHE A 12 -5.25 -6.41 -21.71
C PHE A 12 -5.76 -6.90 -20.36
N PHE A 13 -5.24 -6.36 -19.26
CA PHE A 13 -5.57 -6.87 -17.91
C PHE A 13 -6.74 -6.15 -17.23
N GLY A 14 -7.20 -5.02 -17.80
CA GLY A 14 -8.27 -4.19 -17.23
C GLY A 14 -7.84 -2.74 -17.01
N ARG A 15 -8.78 -1.90 -16.57
CA ARG A 15 -8.56 -0.50 -16.24
C ARG A 15 -8.43 -0.31 -14.72
N ASP A 16 -8.24 0.96 -14.35
CA ASP A 16 -8.06 1.39 -12.97
C ASP A 16 -9.37 1.46 -12.15
N ASP A 17 -10.52 1.47 -12.85
CA ASP A 17 -11.85 1.64 -12.28
C ASP A 17 -12.77 0.45 -12.58
N ALA A 18 -13.60 0.11 -11.59
CA ALA A 18 -14.47 -1.07 -11.65
C ALA A 18 -15.64 -0.88 -12.64
N GLU A 19 -16.09 0.36 -12.82
CA GLU A 19 -17.15 0.75 -13.75
C GLU A 19 -16.80 0.34 -15.18
N THR A 20 -15.61 0.72 -15.63
CA THR A 20 -15.17 0.41 -16.99
C THR A 20 -14.85 -1.07 -17.15
N ASP A 21 -14.27 -1.70 -16.13
CA ASP A 21 -14.04 -3.15 -16.15
C ASP A 21 -15.35 -3.94 -16.26
N LEU A 22 -16.42 -3.49 -15.60
CA LEU A 22 -17.75 -4.10 -15.75
C LEU A 22 -18.30 -3.92 -17.17
N GLN A 23 -18.17 -2.71 -17.74
CA GLN A 23 -18.61 -2.41 -19.11
C GLN A 23 -17.86 -3.26 -20.15
N ASN A 24 -16.56 -3.48 -19.94
CA ASN A 24 -15.72 -4.31 -20.80
C ASN A 24 -15.86 -5.82 -20.52
N GLY A 25 -16.78 -6.23 -19.64
CA GLY A 25 -17.03 -7.63 -19.33
C GLY A 25 -15.98 -8.31 -18.44
N LEU A 26 -14.98 -7.56 -17.97
CA LEU A 26 -13.89 -8.09 -17.12
C LEU A 26 -14.31 -8.33 -15.66
N LEU A 27 -15.52 -7.92 -15.29
CA LEU A 27 -16.19 -8.30 -14.04
C LEU A 27 -17.35 -9.27 -14.25
N LYS A 28 -17.49 -9.90 -15.43
CA LYS A 28 -18.59 -10.84 -15.70
C LYS A 28 -18.12 -12.30 -15.67
N GLY A 29 -19.03 -13.18 -15.28
CA GLY A 29 -18.85 -14.64 -15.35
C GLY A 29 -17.54 -15.10 -14.67
N PRO A 30 -16.72 -15.94 -15.33
CA PRO A 30 -15.52 -16.52 -14.72
C PRO A 30 -14.36 -15.53 -14.51
N VAL A 31 -14.46 -14.30 -15.04
CA VAL A 31 -13.39 -13.30 -14.97
C VAL A 31 -13.37 -12.58 -13.62
N PHE A 32 -14.55 -12.35 -13.03
CA PHE A 32 -14.65 -11.94 -11.64
C PHE A 32 -14.31 -13.15 -10.75
N ARG A 33 -13.26 -13.03 -9.93
CA ARG A 33 -12.91 -14.05 -8.95
C ARG A 33 -13.66 -13.79 -7.64
N PRO A 34 -14.62 -14.64 -7.25
CA PRO A 34 -15.34 -14.47 -5.99
C PRO A 34 -14.37 -14.58 -4.81
N THR A 35 -14.08 -13.45 -4.19
CA THR A 35 -13.26 -13.40 -2.98
C THR A 35 -14.04 -13.93 -1.78
N TYR A 36 -13.34 -14.22 -0.68
CA TYR A 36 -14.00 -14.52 0.58
C TYR A 36 -14.94 -13.38 1.00
N ALA A 37 -14.47 -12.12 0.90
CA ALA A 37 -15.29 -10.94 1.17
C ALA A 37 -16.56 -10.85 0.30
N TYR A 38 -16.48 -11.17 -0.99
CA TYR A 38 -17.65 -11.23 -1.86
C TYR A 38 -18.67 -12.27 -1.37
N ARG A 39 -18.23 -13.48 -1.00
CA ARG A 39 -19.13 -14.54 -0.54
C ARG A 39 -19.79 -14.20 0.79
N GLU A 40 -19.04 -13.59 1.72
CA GLU A 40 -19.58 -13.15 3.00
C GLU A 40 -20.60 -12.01 2.81
N ALA A 41 -20.28 -11.03 1.96
CA ALA A 41 -21.17 -9.96 1.56
C ALA A 41 -22.46 -10.49 0.90
N LEU A 42 -22.34 -11.44 -0.04
CA LEU A 42 -23.48 -12.05 -0.73
C LEU A 42 -24.39 -12.81 0.25
N SER A 43 -23.79 -13.62 1.14
CA SER A 43 -24.56 -14.38 2.14
C SER A 43 -25.24 -13.52 3.19
N GLY A 44 -24.74 -12.31 3.43
CA GLY A 44 -25.26 -11.39 4.45
C GLY A 44 -24.69 -11.59 5.84
N ARG A 45 -23.72 -12.49 6.01
CA ARG A 45 -22.99 -12.66 7.28
C ARG A 45 -22.11 -11.46 7.62
N LYS A 46 -21.62 -10.75 6.60
CA LYS A 46 -20.82 -9.53 6.75
C LYS A 46 -21.48 -8.40 5.97
N SER A 47 -21.73 -7.28 6.64
CA SER A 47 -22.35 -6.09 6.06
C SER A 47 -21.37 -4.92 5.94
N LEU A 48 -20.18 -5.01 6.53
CA LEU A 48 -19.17 -3.95 6.48
C LEU A 48 -17.90 -4.46 5.79
N ILE A 49 -17.68 -4.02 4.57
CA ILE A 49 -16.55 -4.42 3.73
C ILE A 49 -15.50 -3.31 3.73
N ILE A 50 -14.36 -3.58 4.35
CA ILE A 50 -13.29 -2.59 4.55
C ILE A 50 -12.10 -2.93 3.66
N GLY A 51 -11.47 -1.94 3.06
CA GLY A 51 -10.24 -2.16 2.30
C GLY A 51 -9.60 -0.90 1.76
N ARG A 52 -8.31 -0.97 1.43
CA ARG A 52 -7.55 0.16 0.86
C ARG A 52 -8.06 0.54 -0.54
N LYS A 53 -7.63 1.69 -1.09
CA LYS A 53 -7.95 2.02 -2.49
C LYS A 53 -7.42 0.90 -3.40
N GLY A 54 -8.14 0.53 -4.45
CA GLY A 54 -7.71 -0.53 -5.37
C GLY A 54 -7.78 -1.97 -4.83
N SER A 55 -8.29 -2.21 -3.60
CA SER A 55 -8.45 -3.57 -3.04
C SER A 55 -9.61 -4.37 -3.66
N GLY A 56 -10.46 -3.75 -4.47
CA GLY A 56 -11.61 -4.40 -5.11
C GLY A 56 -12.97 -4.18 -4.43
N LYS A 57 -13.10 -3.23 -3.50
CA LYS A 57 -14.39 -2.86 -2.88
C LYS A 57 -15.48 -2.58 -3.91
N SER A 58 -15.24 -1.64 -4.83
CA SER A 58 -16.19 -1.28 -5.86
C SER A 58 -16.44 -2.42 -6.85
N ALA A 59 -15.46 -3.29 -7.11
CA ALA A 59 -15.68 -4.50 -7.92
C ALA A 59 -16.68 -5.46 -7.25
N ILE A 60 -16.56 -5.69 -5.93
CA ILE A 60 -17.53 -6.48 -5.15
C ILE A 60 -18.91 -5.81 -5.17
N CYS A 61 -18.96 -4.50 -4.90
CA CYS A 61 -20.20 -3.73 -4.90
C CYS A 61 -20.93 -3.81 -6.25
N ARG A 62 -20.21 -3.54 -7.34
CA ARG A 62 -20.74 -3.62 -8.71
C ARG A 62 -21.19 -5.03 -9.07
N GLN A 63 -20.45 -6.06 -8.65
CA GLN A 63 -20.85 -7.44 -8.88
C GLN A 63 -22.15 -7.78 -8.15
N LEU A 64 -22.26 -7.43 -6.86
CA LEU A 64 -23.50 -7.62 -6.09
C LEU A 64 -24.69 -6.85 -6.66
N ALA A 65 -24.44 -5.72 -7.33
CA ALA A 65 -25.48 -4.95 -8.01
C ALA A 65 -25.93 -5.54 -9.36
N THR A 66 -25.23 -6.56 -9.87
CA THR A 66 -25.62 -7.25 -11.11
C THR A 66 -26.68 -8.32 -10.84
N PRO A 67 -27.54 -8.64 -11.83
CA PRO A 67 -28.54 -9.71 -11.70
C PRO A 67 -27.95 -11.09 -11.38
N ASP A 68 -26.72 -11.36 -11.83
CA ASP A 68 -26.01 -12.62 -11.58
C ASP A 68 -25.31 -12.64 -10.20
N GLY A 69 -25.19 -11.47 -9.55
CA GLY A 69 -24.50 -11.31 -8.28
C GLY A 69 -25.39 -11.59 -7.08
N HIS A 70 -26.46 -10.80 -6.93
CA HIS A 70 -27.44 -10.94 -5.86
C HIS A 70 -28.79 -11.40 -6.45
N PRO A 71 -29.43 -12.46 -5.91
CA PRO A 71 -30.69 -12.98 -6.46
C PRO A 71 -31.90 -12.03 -6.31
N GLY A 72 -31.80 -11.03 -5.42
CA GLY A 72 -32.85 -10.03 -5.20
C GLY A 72 -32.59 -8.72 -5.93
N ALA A 73 -33.43 -7.72 -5.68
CA ALA A 73 -33.15 -6.37 -6.13
C ALA A 73 -32.01 -5.75 -5.31
N SER A 74 -31.21 -4.92 -5.96
CA SER A 74 -30.15 -4.13 -5.31
C SER A 74 -30.32 -2.65 -5.62
N VAL A 75 -29.97 -1.78 -4.67
CA VAL A 75 -29.92 -0.32 -4.86
C VAL A 75 -28.52 0.17 -4.49
N LEU A 76 -27.84 0.81 -5.44
CA LEU A 76 -26.55 1.45 -5.21
C LEU A 76 -26.75 2.90 -4.75
N ILE A 77 -26.15 3.23 -3.62
CA ILE A 77 -26.12 4.56 -3.02
C ILE A 77 -24.65 5.01 -3.00
N ALA A 78 -24.31 5.94 -3.89
CA ALA A 78 -23.00 6.58 -3.94
C ALA A 78 -23.22 8.10 -3.85
N PRO A 79 -23.01 8.71 -2.67
CA PRO A 79 -23.20 10.14 -2.49
C PRO A 79 -22.11 10.91 -3.25
N ASP A 80 -22.52 11.94 -3.99
CA ASP A 80 -21.62 12.92 -4.61
C ASP A 80 -21.31 14.06 -3.63
N ASP A 81 -20.40 14.96 -4.01
CA ASP A 81 -19.97 16.09 -3.15
C ASP A 81 -21.14 16.93 -2.64
N ALA A 82 -22.14 17.17 -3.50
CA ALA A 82 -23.34 17.94 -3.15
C ALA A 82 -24.21 17.22 -2.12
N ALA A 83 -24.45 15.92 -2.30
CA ALA A 83 -25.14 15.08 -1.31
C ALA A 83 -24.37 15.01 0.01
N GLY A 84 -23.04 14.87 -0.05
CA GLY A 84 -22.16 14.86 1.11
C GLY A 84 -22.25 16.16 1.91
N ASP A 85 -22.21 17.31 1.24
CA ASP A 85 -22.35 18.64 1.85
C ASP A 85 -23.65 18.79 2.64
N GLU A 86 -24.77 18.37 2.06
CA GLU A 86 -26.08 18.43 2.71
C GLU A 86 -26.11 17.55 3.97
N ILE A 87 -25.55 16.33 3.92
CA ILE A 87 -25.51 15.42 5.07
C ILE A 87 -24.57 15.95 6.17
N ARG A 88 -23.42 16.54 5.80
CA ARG A 88 -22.50 17.15 6.78
C ARG A 88 -23.16 18.31 7.53
N ARG A 89 -23.90 19.17 6.82
CA ARG A 89 -24.63 20.31 7.42
C ARG A 89 -25.88 19.88 8.19
N PHE A 90 -26.34 18.65 8.01
CA PHE A 90 -27.53 18.16 8.70
C PHE A 90 -27.30 18.06 10.21
N ALA A 91 -28.12 18.81 10.94
CA ALA A 91 -28.20 18.82 12.38
C ALA A 91 -29.67 18.99 12.80
N LEU A 92 -30.00 18.43 13.96
CA LEU A 92 -31.31 18.53 14.59
C LEU A 92 -31.10 18.90 16.05
N GLN A 93 -31.85 19.87 16.55
CA GLN A 93 -31.77 20.25 17.96
C GLN A 93 -32.10 19.07 18.89
N GLY A 94 -31.30 18.91 19.95
CA GLY A 94 -31.47 17.87 20.96
C GLY A 94 -30.87 16.51 20.61
N LEU A 95 -30.10 16.40 19.52
CA LEU A 95 -29.37 15.19 19.14
C LEU A 95 -27.88 15.47 18.92
N THR A 96 -27.05 14.45 19.10
CA THR A 96 -25.63 14.51 18.70
C THR A 96 -25.51 14.49 17.16
N PRO A 97 -24.40 15.02 16.59
CA PRO A 97 -24.16 14.97 15.15
C PRO A 97 -24.30 13.57 14.55
N ASP A 98 -23.74 12.55 15.21
CA ASP A 98 -23.82 11.14 14.76
C ASP A 98 -25.27 10.64 14.70
N THR A 99 -26.06 10.97 15.72
CA THR A 99 -27.46 10.53 15.82
C THR A 99 -28.32 11.26 14.79
N ALA A 100 -28.12 12.57 14.61
CA ALA A 100 -28.80 13.32 13.56
C ALA A 100 -28.48 12.74 12.18
N LYS A 101 -27.20 12.51 11.87
CA LYS A 101 -26.79 11.94 10.58
C LYS A 101 -27.30 10.51 10.40
N SER A 102 -27.42 9.73 11.46
CA SER A 102 -28.11 8.42 11.43
C SER A 102 -29.57 8.54 10.99
N LEU A 103 -30.31 9.56 11.46
CA LEU A 103 -31.72 9.74 11.06
C LEU A 103 -31.89 10.03 9.56
N ILE A 104 -31.04 10.86 8.95
CA ILE A 104 -31.14 11.11 7.50
C ILE A 104 -30.77 9.88 6.67
N TRP A 105 -29.77 9.09 7.11
CA TRP A 105 -29.45 7.82 6.45
C TRP A 105 -30.57 6.78 6.59
N ARG A 106 -31.17 6.66 7.78
CA ARG A 106 -32.33 5.80 8.02
C ARG A 106 -33.52 6.22 7.14
N TYR A 107 -33.81 7.51 7.04
CA TYR A 107 -34.83 8.03 6.12
C TYR A 107 -34.57 7.59 4.69
N LEU A 108 -33.33 7.77 4.21
CA LEU A 108 -32.95 7.36 2.86
C LEU A 108 -33.16 5.85 2.63
N PHE A 109 -32.73 5.01 3.58
CA PHE A 109 -32.94 3.56 3.51
C PHE A 109 -34.42 3.17 3.53
N ALA A 110 -35.22 3.78 4.41
CA ALA A 110 -36.66 3.53 4.50
C ALA A 110 -37.39 3.91 3.20
N VAL A 111 -37.02 5.04 2.58
CA VAL A 111 -37.58 5.47 1.30
C VAL A 111 -37.20 4.52 0.17
N HIS A 112 -35.94 4.07 0.08
CA HIS A 112 -35.54 3.08 -0.92
C HIS A 112 -36.27 1.74 -0.73
N ALA A 113 -36.41 1.30 0.53
CA ALA A 113 -37.15 0.10 0.87
C ALA A 113 -38.63 0.22 0.49
N ALA A 114 -39.27 1.35 0.79
CA ALA A 114 -40.65 1.66 0.42
C ALA A 114 -40.87 1.63 -1.11
N ARG A 115 -39.96 2.24 -1.88
CA ARG A 115 -40.03 2.24 -3.35
C ARG A 115 -39.90 0.83 -3.92
N HIS A 116 -38.89 0.09 -3.47
CA HIS A 116 -38.69 -1.29 -3.89
C HIS A 116 -39.94 -2.13 -3.59
N LEU A 117 -40.42 -2.07 -2.35
CA LEU A 117 -41.61 -2.78 -1.88
C LEU A 117 -42.83 -2.50 -2.76
N THR A 118 -43.12 -1.23 -3.08
CA THR A 118 -44.31 -0.89 -3.88
C THR A 118 -44.22 -1.35 -5.33
N GLY A 119 -43.02 -1.38 -5.92
CA GLY A 119 -42.76 -1.99 -7.23
C GLY A 119 -42.84 -3.51 -7.19
N HIS A 120 -42.16 -4.13 -6.22
CA HIS A 120 -42.11 -5.57 -6.01
C HIS A 120 -43.48 -6.17 -5.73
N ALA A 121 -44.30 -5.51 -4.89
CA ALA A 121 -45.64 -5.98 -4.56
C ALA A 121 -46.52 -6.15 -5.81
N ARG A 122 -46.42 -5.22 -6.78
CA ARG A 122 -47.14 -5.30 -8.06
C ARG A 122 -46.63 -6.44 -8.94
N ALA A 123 -45.32 -6.66 -8.96
CA ALA A 123 -44.66 -7.63 -9.83
C ALA A 123 -44.78 -9.07 -9.31
N ALA A 124 -44.58 -9.29 -8.01
CA ALA A 124 -44.47 -10.61 -7.39
C ALA A 124 -45.76 -11.09 -6.69
N HIS A 125 -46.60 -10.17 -6.20
CA HIS A 125 -47.81 -10.52 -5.43
C HIS A 125 -49.13 -10.15 -6.14
N GLY A 126 -49.06 -9.57 -7.35
CA GLY A 126 -50.21 -9.27 -8.19
C GLY A 126 -50.96 -7.98 -7.82
N ARG A 127 -52.22 -7.87 -8.27
CA ARG A 127 -52.97 -6.59 -8.24
C ARG A 127 -53.68 -6.29 -6.93
N ARG A 128 -54.03 -7.30 -6.13
CA ARG A 128 -54.76 -7.11 -4.87
C ARG A 128 -53.78 -6.84 -3.73
N LEU A 129 -53.27 -5.60 -3.70
CA LEU A 129 -52.29 -5.17 -2.71
C LEU A 129 -52.92 -5.04 -1.30
N PRO A 130 -52.20 -5.42 -0.23
CA PRO A 130 -52.59 -5.12 1.15
C PRO A 130 -52.81 -3.63 1.42
N GLY A 131 -53.52 -3.33 2.52
CA GLY A 131 -53.74 -1.95 2.97
C GLY A 131 -52.43 -1.23 3.30
N SER A 132 -51.50 -1.92 3.95
CA SER A 132 -50.15 -1.44 4.29
C SER A 132 -49.36 -1.02 3.04
N VAL A 133 -49.36 -1.81 1.98
CA VAL A 133 -48.68 -1.47 0.71
C VAL A 133 -49.30 -0.23 0.05
N ARG A 134 -50.64 -0.08 0.12
CA ARG A 134 -51.31 1.13 -0.36
C ARG A 134 -50.93 2.36 0.47
N ALA A 135 -50.84 2.21 1.79
CA ALA A 135 -50.41 3.27 2.69
C ALA A 135 -48.98 3.74 2.37
N VAL A 136 -48.03 2.81 2.20
CA VAL A 136 -46.66 3.13 1.80
C VAL A 136 -46.62 3.85 0.46
N ARG A 137 -47.40 3.40 -0.54
CA ARG A 137 -47.50 4.10 -1.83
C ARG A 137 -48.04 5.52 -1.68
N SER A 138 -49.11 5.71 -0.92
CA SER A 138 -49.67 7.03 -0.66
C SER A 138 -48.72 7.94 0.12
N PHE A 139 -47.91 7.39 1.02
CA PHE A 139 -46.82 8.12 1.66
C PHE A 139 -45.80 8.61 0.62
N LEU A 140 -45.34 7.73 -0.28
CA LEU A 140 -44.38 8.12 -1.32
C LEU A 140 -44.95 9.19 -2.24
N GLU A 141 -46.24 9.14 -2.59
CA GLU A 141 -46.91 10.13 -3.43
C GLU A 141 -47.05 11.47 -2.69
N ALA A 142 -47.58 11.46 -1.47
CA ALA A 142 -47.80 12.67 -0.66
C ALA A 142 -46.49 13.40 -0.31
N ASN A 143 -45.39 12.65 -0.22
CA ASN A 143 -44.06 13.17 0.07
C ASN A 143 -43.22 13.34 -1.22
N GLY A 144 -43.78 13.15 -2.42
CA GLY A 144 -43.03 13.27 -3.69
C GLY A 144 -41.86 12.28 -3.82
N GLU A 145 -41.76 11.29 -2.94
CA GLU A 145 -40.72 10.27 -2.93
C GLU A 145 -40.96 9.16 -3.96
N SER A 146 -41.94 9.33 -4.85
CA SER A 146 -42.31 8.41 -5.93
C SER A 146 -41.41 8.54 -7.17
N ASP A 147 -40.86 9.73 -7.44
CA ASP A 147 -40.10 10.00 -8.67
C ASP A 147 -38.68 9.42 -8.61
N ASP A 148 -38.11 9.02 -9.76
CA ASP A 148 -36.69 8.62 -9.90
C ASP A 148 -35.73 9.83 -9.81
N ALA A 149 -36.00 10.74 -8.87
CA ALA A 149 -35.14 11.87 -8.55
C ALA A 149 -33.74 11.39 -8.14
N ARG A 150 -32.73 12.20 -8.48
CA ARG A 150 -31.33 11.94 -8.12
C ARG A 150 -31.18 11.92 -6.59
N LEU A 151 -30.14 11.22 -6.11
CA LEU A 151 -29.85 11.08 -4.68
C LEU A 151 -29.82 12.43 -3.95
N TYR A 152 -29.14 13.44 -4.53
CA TYR A 152 -29.10 14.81 -3.99
C TYR A 152 -30.48 15.41 -3.74
N GLU A 153 -31.39 15.37 -4.73
CA GLU A 153 -32.73 15.95 -4.62
C GLU A 153 -33.59 15.23 -3.57
N ARG A 154 -33.36 13.93 -3.39
CA ARG A 154 -34.01 13.12 -2.35
C ARG A 154 -33.52 13.49 -0.96
N LEU A 155 -32.20 13.60 -0.80
CA LEU A 155 -31.59 14.03 0.47
C LEU A 155 -32.05 15.43 0.87
N ARG A 156 -31.99 16.40 -0.04
CA ARG A 156 -32.41 17.78 0.24
C ARG A 156 -33.87 17.86 0.72
N ARG A 157 -34.76 17.06 0.12
CA ARG A 157 -36.17 16.97 0.53
C ARG A 157 -36.34 16.28 1.88
N GLY A 158 -35.63 15.18 2.10
CA GLY A 158 -35.61 14.47 3.38
C GLY A 158 -35.14 15.36 4.52
N ILE A 159 -34.02 16.07 4.33
CA ILE A 159 -33.45 17.02 5.28
C ILE A 159 -34.47 18.10 5.63
N GLY A 160 -35.02 18.79 4.62
CA GLY A 160 -35.98 19.87 4.86
C GLY A 160 -37.20 19.40 5.66
N ARG A 161 -37.73 18.21 5.35
CA ARG A 161 -38.89 17.67 6.06
C ARG A 161 -38.61 17.14 7.45
N LEU A 162 -37.43 16.56 7.68
CA LEU A 162 -37.04 16.11 9.02
C LEU A 162 -36.79 17.32 9.94
N GLN A 163 -36.19 18.39 9.43
CA GLN A 163 -35.97 19.62 10.20
C GLN A 163 -37.27 20.36 10.51
N SER A 164 -38.19 20.44 9.53
CA SER A 164 -39.46 21.11 9.72
C SER A 164 -40.55 20.23 10.34
N ALA A 165 -40.27 18.94 10.55
CA ALA A 165 -41.24 17.95 11.00
C ALA A 165 -42.52 17.91 10.14
N ASP A 166 -42.38 18.02 8.81
CA ASP A 166 -43.51 18.11 7.87
C ASP A 166 -43.73 16.82 7.04
N LEU A 167 -43.31 15.66 7.53
CA LEU A 167 -43.61 14.40 6.86
C LEU A 167 -45.11 14.10 6.90
N SER A 168 -45.72 13.88 5.72
CA SER A 168 -47.14 13.52 5.64
C SER A 168 -47.33 12.05 6.01
N LEU A 169 -47.77 11.80 7.25
CA LEU A 169 -47.97 10.46 7.83
C LEU A 169 -49.45 10.03 7.87
N LYS A 170 -50.36 10.82 7.28
CA LYS A 170 -51.80 10.53 7.23
C LYS A 170 -52.12 9.14 6.68
N ALA A 171 -51.31 8.67 5.73
CA ALA A 171 -51.45 7.35 5.12
C ALA A 171 -51.29 6.20 6.13
N PHE A 172 -50.57 6.44 7.24
CA PHE A 172 -50.35 5.48 8.31
C PHE A 172 -51.31 5.66 9.51
N GLY A 173 -52.35 6.48 9.36
CA GLY A 173 -53.32 6.74 10.42
C GLY A 173 -52.84 7.71 11.50
N VAL A 174 -51.70 8.39 11.25
CA VAL A 174 -51.18 9.44 12.12
C VAL A 174 -51.60 10.79 11.54
N GLU A 175 -52.58 11.43 12.16
CA GLU A 175 -52.82 12.85 11.94
C GLU A 175 -51.73 13.60 12.69
N ALA A 176 -50.90 14.35 11.96
CA ALA A 176 -49.82 15.13 12.56
C ALA A 176 -50.43 16.09 13.60
N ALA A 177 -50.27 15.76 14.89
CA ALA A 177 -50.48 16.69 15.98
C ALA A 177 -49.28 17.65 15.96
N LEU A 178 -49.29 18.59 15.01
CA LEU A 178 -48.30 19.66 14.91
C LEU A 178 -48.24 20.42 16.24
N GLY A 179 -47.11 20.30 16.93
CA GLY A 179 -46.64 21.32 17.89
C GLY A 179 -47.34 21.42 19.25
N ILE A 180 -48.05 20.41 19.73
CA ILE A 180 -48.59 20.44 21.11
C ILE A 180 -47.57 19.83 22.09
N GLY A 181 -46.52 20.59 22.40
CA GLY A 181 -45.62 20.33 23.53
C GLY A 181 -44.14 20.43 23.15
N GLY A 182 -43.32 20.99 24.05
CA GLY A 182 -41.92 21.35 23.85
C GLY A 182 -40.93 20.18 23.66
N ALA A 183 -41.24 19.24 22.77
CA ALA A 183 -40.29 18.26 22.27
C ALA A 183 -39.25 18.94 21.37
N SER A 184 -38.01 18.44 21.40
CA SER A 184 -36.96 18.93 20.50
C SER A 184 -37.23 18.52 19.05
N GLU A 185 -36.66 19.28 18.11
CA GLU A 185 -36.65 18.98 16.68
C GLU A 185 -36.24 17.52 16.40
N GLY A 186 -35.16 17.06 17.05
CA GLY A 186 -34.68 15.69 16.90
C GLY A 186 -35.63 14.63 17.43
N ALA A 187 -36.37 14.91 18.51
CA ALA A 187 -37.35 13.97 19.05
C ALA A 187 -38.56 13.82 18.11
N GLU A 188 -38.99 14.91 17.48
CA GLU A 188 -40.07 14.88 16.49
C GLU A 188 -39.62 14.17 15.21
N ALA A 189 -38.45 14.52 14.66
CA ALA A 189 -37.90 13.86 13.48
C ALA A 189 -37.75 12.33 13.67
N SER A 190 -37.31 11.90 14.86
CA SER A 190 -37.21 10.49 15.21
C SER A 190 -38.57 9.79 15.19
N ARG A 191 -39.60 10.39 15.84
CA ARG A 191 -40.96 9.82 15.84
C ARG A 191 -41.53 9.68 14.43
N GLN A 192 -41.35 10.69 13.58
CA GLN A 192 -41.87 10.65 12.22
C GLN A 192 -41.22 9.55 11.39
N LEU A 193 -39.91 9.39 11.55
CA LEU A 193 -39.16 8.32 10.90
C LEU A 193 -39.58 6.94 11.41
N ASP A 194 -39.79 6.77 12.71
CA ASP A 194 -40.25 5.50 13.28
C ASP A 194 -41.61 5.07 12.70
N VAL A 195 -42.53 6.02 12.47
CA VAL A 195 -43.83 5.75 11.81
C VAL A 195 -43.63 5.29 10.36
N LEU A 196 -42.75 5.95 9.60
CA LEU A 196 -42.42 5.54 8.24
C LEU A 196 -41.84 4.12 8.21
N GLU A 197 -40.82 3.87 9.03
CA GLU A 197 -40.15 2.57 9.09
C GLU A 197 -41.14 1.46 9.49
N ALA A 198 -41.98 1.70 10.51
CA ALA A 198 -43.01 0.75 10.93
C ALA A 198 -44.03 0.48 9.82
N GLY A 199 -44.44 1.50 9.06
CA GLY A 199 -45.33 1.35 7.91
C GLY A 199 -44.71 0.48 6.80
N VAL A 200 -43.42 0.67 6.51
CA VAL A 200 -42.67 -0.13 5.54
C VAL A 200 -42.48 -1.57 6.02
N GLN A 201 -42.12 -1.77 7.28
CA GLN A 201 -41.96 -3.09 7.90
C GLN A 201 -43.28 -3.88 7.88
N ALA A 202 -44.40 -3.24 8.26
CA ALA A 202 -45.71 -3.86 8.23
C ALA A 202 -46.09 -4.32 6.82
N ALA A 203 -45.76 -3.53 5.80
CA ALA A 203 -46.02 -3.89 4.42
C ALA A 203 -45.13 -5.04 3.90
N PHE A 204 -43.86 -5.12 4.31
CA PHE A 204 -43.03 -6.31 4.04
C PHE A 204 -43.57 -7.56 4.76
N ALA A 205 -44.06 -7.41 5.99
CA ALA A 205 -44.64 -8.50 6.77
C ALA A 205 -45.95 -9.02 6.16
N ASP A 206 -46.86 -8.13 5.74
CA ASP A 206 -48.13 -8.49 5.08
C ASP A 206 -47.92 -9.26 3.76
N LEU A 207 -46.80 -9.02 3.08
CA LEU A 207 -46.40 -9.74 1.87
C LEU A 207 -45.53 -10.97 2.16
N ASP A 208 -45.12 -11.18 3.41
CA ASP A 208 -44.21 -12.24 3.85
C ASP A 208 -42.87 -12.25 3.07
N CYS A 209 -42.39 -11.05 2.69
CA CYS A 209 -41.21 -10.92 1.84
C CYS A 209 -39.94 -11.46 2.48
N ALA A 210 -39.79 -11.34 3.80
CA ALA A 210 -38.62 -11.83 4.53
C ALA A 210 -38.41 -13.36 4.40
N ARG A 211 -39.47 -14.11 4.10
CA ARG A 211 -39.43 -15.57 3.96
C ARG A 211 -39.53 -16.03 2.51
N LEU A 212 -40.35 -15.36 1.70
CA LEU A 212 -40.70 -15.78 0.35
C LEU A 212 -39.78 -15.24 -0.74
N HIS A 213 -39.07 -14.14 -0.46
CA HIS A 213 -38.33 -13.40 -1.47
C HIS A 213 -36.89 -13.15 -1.04
N PRO A 214 -35.94 -13.09 -2.00
CA PRO A 214 -34.61 -12.59 -1.70
C PRO A 214 -34.69 -11.14 -1.16
N PRO A 215 -33.87 -10.78 -0.17
CA PRO A 215 -33.87 -9.44 0.43
C PRO A 215 -33.59 -8.35 -0.61
N LEU A 216 -34.13 -7.16 -0.38
CA LEU A 216 -33.59 -5.94 -0.98
C LEU A 216 -32.18 -5.69 -0.46
N LEU A 217 -31.20 -5.53 -1.34
CA LEU A 217 -29.82 -5.23 -0.96
C LEU A 217 -29.50 -3.75 -1.20
N LEU A 218 -29.30 -2.99 -0.13
CA LEU A 218 -28.82 -1.61 -0.18
C LEU A 218 -27.30 -1.60 -0.12
N LEU A 219 -26.65 -1.13 -1.18
CA LEU A 219 -25.20 -1.08 -1.32
C LEU A 219 -24.75 0.38 -1.19
N VAL A 220 -23.86 0.68 -0.25
CA VAL A 220 -23.30 2.03 -0.07
C VAL A 220 -21.81 2.00 -0.34
N ASP A 221 -21.34 2.76 -1.34
CA ASP A 221 -19.94 2.82 -1.78
C ASP A 221 -19.49 4.27 -2.04
N GLN A 222 -18.20 4.47 -2.29
CA GLN A 222 -17.60 5.77 -2.65
C GLN A 222 -17.70 6.85 -1.56
N LEU A 223 -17.76 6.45 -0.28
CA LEU A 223 -17.78 7.39 0.85
C LEU A 223 -16.53 8.28 0.90
N GLU A 224 -15.42 7.85 0.29
CA GLU A 224 -14.21 8.65 0.19
C GLU A 224 -14.35 9.92 -0.64
N GLN A 225 -15.40 10.04 -1.48
CA GLN A 225 -15.69 11.28 -2.20
C GLN A 225 -16.25 12.34 -1.27
N VAL A 226 -17.00 11.93 -0.25
CA VAL A 226 -17.70 12.83 0.67
C VAL A 226 -17.06 12.89 2.06
N TRP A 227 -15.87 12.33 2.24
CA TRP A 227 -15.18 12.31 3.52
C TRP A 227 -14.04 13.31 3.58
N THR A 228 -13.93 13.99 4.72
CA THR A 228 -12.82 14.89 5.10
C THR A 228 -12.41 14.58 6.54
N ILE A 229 -11.28 15.14 7.00
CA ILE A 229 -10.81 15.02 8.40
C ILE A 229 -11.72 15.76 9.41
N GLU A 230 -12.72 16.50 8.95
CA GLU A 230 -13.56 17.32 9.81
C GLU A 230 -14.51 16.46 10.67
N PRO A 231 -14.82 16.88 11.91
CA PRO A 231 -15.72 16.13 12.80
C PRO A 231 -17.09 15.81 12.17
N GLU A 232 -17.64 16.70 11.34
CA GLU A 232 -18.93 16.47 10.67
C GLU A 232 -18.87 15.35 9.62
N SER A 233 -17.71 15.17 8.97
CA SER A 233 -17.46 14.04 8.05
C SER A 233 -17.32 12.73 8.80
N HIS A 234 -16.66 12.74 9.97
CA HIS A 234 -16.64 11.57 10.86
C HIS A 234 -18.06 11.20 11.31
N ALA A 235 -18.85 12.18 11.74
CA ALA A 235 -20.23 11.97 12.14
C ALA A 235 -21.11 11.46 11.00
N LEU A 236 -20.83 11.82 9.74
CA LEU A 236 -21.52 11.32 8.55
C LEU A 236 -21.33 9.82 8.38
N VAL A 237 -20.07 9.35 8.50
CA VAL A 237 -19.74 7.93 8.37
C VAL A 237 -20.24 7.15 9.60
N THR A 238 -20.07 7.67 10.81
CA THR A 238 -20.62 7.06 12.03
C THR A 238 -22.14 6.95 11.98
N GLY A 239 -22.83 8.01 11.56
CA GLY A 239 -24.29 8.01 11.36
C GLY A 239 -24.73 6.95 10.35
N LEU A 240 -23.98 6.77 9.25
CA LEU A 240 -24.24 5.73 8.26
C LEU A 240 -24.10 4.32 8.85
N LEU A 241 -23.04 4.06 9.62
CA LEU A 241 -22.82 2.78 10.29
C LEU A 241 -23.99 2.44 11.23
N LEU A 242 -24.42 3.41 12.05
CA LEU A 242 -25.55 3.27 12.96
C LEU A 242 -26.86 3.00 12.21
N ALA A 243 -27.14 3.76 11.14
CA ALA A 243 -28.33 3.59 10.33
C ALA A 243 -28.38 2.24 9.61
N ALA A 244 -27.24 1.76 9.10
CA ALA A 244 -27.16 0.48 8.42
C ALA A 244 -27.42 -0.68 9.37
N LYS A 245 -26.87 -0.61 10.59
CA LYS A 245 -27.11 -1.59 11.65
C LYS A 245 -28.56 -1.59 12.11
N HIS A 246 -29.16 -0.41 12.27
CA HIS A 246 -30.59 -0.26 12.57
C HIS A 246 -31.44 -0.93 11.48
N ALA A 247 -31.17 -0.64 10.20
CA ALA A 247 -31.94 -1.19 9.09
C ALA A 247 -31.90 -2.72 9.02
N ILE A 248 -30.73 -3.33 9.23
CA ILE A 248 -30.57 -4.81 9.27
C ILE A 248 -31.43 -5.41 10.39
N SER A 249 -31.34 -4.83 11.59
CA SER A 249 -32.10 -5.31 12.75
C SER A 249 -33.61 -5.13 12.58
N PHE A 250 -34.02 -3.96 12.07
CA PHE A 250 -35.41 -3.54 12.03
C PHE A 250 -36.21 -4.25 10.91
N TYR A 251 -35.66 -4.37 9.71
CA TYR A 251 -36.34 -5.02 8.58
C TYR A 251 -36.07 -6.53 8.47
N GLY A 252 -35.16 -7.06 9.28
CA GLY A 252 -34.79 -8.47 9.26
C GLY A 252 -34.36 -8.94 7.86
N ASN A 253 -34.82 -10.12 7.44
CA ASN A 253 -34.44 -10.70 6.15
C ASN A 253 -35.11 -10.04 4.93
N ALA A 254 -35.95 -9.02 5.09
CA ALA A 254 -36.55 -8.31 3.96
C ALA A 254 -35.60 -7.27 3.34
N VAL A 255 -34.73 -6.66 4.15
CA VAL A 255 -33.79 -5.63 3.71
C VAL A 255 -32.42 -5.89 4.33
N ARG A 256 -31.39 -5.88 3.50
CA ARG A 256 -30.00 -5.98 3.91
C ARG A 256 -29.25 -4.73 3.48
N THR A 257 -28.25 -4.36 4.26
CA THR A 257 -27.30 -3.29 3.90
C THR A 257 -25.91 -3.87 3.75
N THR A 258 -25.12 -3.34 2.83
CA THR A 258 -23.69 -3.64 2.72
C THR A 258 -22.94 -2.35 2.41
N LEU A 259 -22.02 -2.00 3.32
CA LEU A 259 -21.24 -0.78 3.29
C LEU A 259 -19.83 -1.10 2.82
N PHE A 260 -19.30 -0.28 1.92
CA PHE A 260 -17.93 -0.36 1.42
C PHE A 260 -17.17 0.86 1.90
N ILE A 261 -16.22 0.66 2.82
CA ILE A 261 -15.48 1.76 3.45
C ILE A 261 -13.99 1.58 3.22
N ARG A 262 -13.30 2.69 2.96
CA ARG A 262 -11.85 2.69 2.95
C ARG A 262 -11.29 2.43 4.35
N ALA A 263 -10.21 1.65 4.42
CA ALA A 263 -9.59 1.30 5.70
C ALA A 263 -9.13 2.54 6.48
N ASP A 264 -8.44 3.48 5.84
CA ASP A 264 -7.97 4.72 6.46
C ASP A 264 -9.11 5.64 6.95
N ILE A 265 -10.26 5.62 6.27
CA ILE A 265 -11.44 6.34 6.77
C ILE A 265 -11.99 5.65 8.00
N TYR A 266 -12.16 4.33 7.95
CA TYR A 266 -12.76 3.57 9.05
C TYR A 266 -11.88 3.57 10.31
N ASP A 267 -10.58 3.38 10.15
CA ASP A 267 -9.63 3.26 11.27
C ASP A 267 -9.40 4.62 11.98
N THR A 268 -9.82 5.75 11.37
CA THR A 268 -9.81 7.08 12.03
C THR A 268 -11.11 7.38 12.79
N LEU A 269 -12.16 6.56 12.64
CA LEU A 269 -13.41 6.75 13.36
C LEU A 269 -13.21 6.39 14.83
N ASN A 270 -13.39 7.36 15.72
CA ASN A 270 -13.39 7.14 17.16
C ASN A 270 -14.83 7.29 17.68
N PHE A 271 -15.55 6.18 17.83
CA PHE A 271 -16.91 6.19 18.37
C PHE A 271 -17.12 5.04 19.36
N GLY A 272 -17.83 5.32 20.47
CA GLY A 272 -17.96 4.40 21.61
C GLY A 272 -18.65 3.06 21.32
N ASP A 273 -19.17 2.88 20.11
CA ASP A 273 -19.88 1.69 19.65
C ASP A 273 -19.06 0.86 18.63
N GLY A 274 -17.79 1.20 18.38
CA GLY A 274 -16.94 0.52 17.40
C GLY A 274 -16.90 -1.01 17.57
N ASP A 275 -16.78 -1.47 18.81
CA ASP A 275 -16.75 -2.90 19.15
C ASP A 275 -17.97 -3.67 18.66
N LYS A 276 -19.12 -2.98 18.55
CA LYS A 276 -20.38 -3.58 18.11
C LYS A 276 -20.34 -3.98 16.62
N PHE A 277 -19.37 -3.51 15.83
CA PHE A 277 -19.28 -3.78 14.39
C PHE A 277 -18.29 -4.89 14.03
N HIS A 278 -17.48 -5.38 14.98
CA HIS A 278 -16.47 -6.42 14.70
C HIS A 278 -17.07 -7.73 14.17
N SER A 279 -18.28 -8.10 14.59
CA SER A 279 -18.96 -9.28 14.06
C SER A 279 -19.37 -9.13 12.60
N ASP A 280 -19.57 -7.89 12.15
CA ASP A 280 -20.17 -7.55 10.87
C ASP A 280 -19.11 -7.11 9.84
N GLU A 281 -17.91 -6.78 10.31
CA GLU A 281 -16.80 -6.31 9.48
C GLU A 281 -15.97 -7.44 8.86
N ILE A 282 -15.45 -7.16 7.66
CA ILE A 282 -14.45 -7.96 6.96
C ILE A 282 -13.49 -7.05 6.20
N ARG A 283 -12.18 -7.19 6.48
CA ARG A 283 -11.12 -6.48 5.75
C ARG A 283 -10.70 -7.30 4.54
N ILE A 284 -10.74 -6.70 3.34
CA ILE A 284 -10.29 -7.34 2.10
C ILE A 284 -8.77 -7.48 2.13
N SER A 285 -8.29 -8.70 1.97
CA SER A 285 -6.89 -9.04 1.74
C SER A 285 -6.74 -9.87 0.47
N TRP A 286 -5.56 -9.77 -0.15
CA TRP A 286 -5.21 -10.53 -1.34
C TRP A 286 -3.91 -11.28 -1.10
N THR A 287 -3.92 -12.57 -1.37
CA THR A 287 -2.69 -13.36 -1.42
C THR A 287 -2.06 -13.21 -2.80
N ARG A 288 -0.78 -13.54 -2.90
CA ARG A 288 -0.05 -13.56 -4.18
C ARG A 288 -0.75 -14.48 -5.19
N GLU A 289 -1.13 -15.68 -4.74
CA GLU A 289 -1.79 -16.70 -5.58
C GLU A 289 -3.13 -16.18 -6.12
N ALA A 290 -3.89 -15.44 -5.32
CA ALA A 290 -5.15 -14.84 -5.76
C ALA A 290 -4.95 -13.72 -6.80
N LEU A 291 -3.86 -12.96 -6.71
CA LEU A 291 -3.51 -11.92 -7.70
C LEU A 291 -2.97 -12.53 -8.99
N GLU A 292 -2.24 -13.65 -8.89
CA GLU A 292 -1.76 -14.43 -10.03
C GLU A 292 -2.91 -15.07 -10.80
N ASP A 293 -3.87 -15.68 -10.08
CA ASP A 293 -5.13 -16.13 -10.66
C ASP A 293 -5.85 -14.98 -11.38
N LEU A 294 -6.01 -13.82 -10.71
CA LEU A 294 -6.65 -12.65 -11.30
C LEU A 294 -5.98 -12.25 -12.62
N ALA A 295 -4.64 -12.17 -12.64
CA ALA A 295 -3.89 -11.84 -13.85
C ALA A 295 -4.19 -12.82 -14.99
N LEU A 296 -4.17 -14.13 -14.70
CA LEU A 296 -4.45 -15.17 -15.69
C LEU A 296 -5.89 -15.09 -16.23
N PHE A 297 -6.89 -14.90 -15.36
CA PHE A 297 -8.28 -14.78 -15.80
C PHE A 297 -8.53 -13.53 -16.63
N ARG A 298 -7.88 -12.41 -16.30
CA ARG A 298 -7.96 -11.17 -17.08
C ARG A 298 -7.27 -11.30 -18.44
N ALA A 299 -6.12 -11.96 -18.49
CA ALA A 299 -5.45 -12.29 -19.74
C ALA A 299 -6.34 -13.16 -20.65
N ARG A 300 -6.90 -14.26 -20.12
CA ARG A 300 -7.85 -15.12 -20.86
C ARG A 300 -9.03 -14.35 -21.44
N ALA A 301 -9.62 -13.47 -20.62
CA ALA A 301 -10.78 -12.70 -21.00
C ALA A 301 -10.49 -11.71 -22.14
N SER A 302 -9.33 -11.06 -22.14
CA SER A 302 -8.97 -10.12 -23.19
C SER A 302 -8.59 -10.80 -24.50
N VAL A 303 -7.80 -11.89 -24.45
CA VAL A 303 -7.38 -12.57 -25.69
C VAL A 303 -8.45 -13.51 -26.26
N GLY A 304 -9.46 -13.89 -25.47
CA GLY A 304 -10.53 -14.80 -25.90
C GLY A 304 -10.08 -16.25 -26.12
N LEU A 305 -8.93 -16.64 -25.55
CA LEU A 305 -8.29 -17.95 -25.70
C LEU A 305 -8.07 -18.61 -24.32
N PRO A 306 -8.02 -19.95 -24.26
CA PRO A 306 -7.73 -20.69 -23.03
C PRO A 306 -6.23 -20.62 -22.68
N LEU A 307 -5.72 -19.44 -22.36
CA LEU A 307 -4.33 -19.24 -21.90
C LEU A 307 -4.05 -20.08 -20.66
N THR A 308 -2.93 -20.79 -20.62
CA THR A 308 -2.45 -21.46 -19.41
C THR A 308 -1.52 -20.55 -18.62
N TRP A 309 -1.18 -20.95 -17.39
CA TRP A 309 -0.18 -20.26 -16.60
C TRP A 309 1.16 -20.20 -17.34
N HIS A 310 1.60 -21.32 -17.92
CA HIS A 310 2.84 -21.43 -18.70
C HIS A 310 2.84 -20.48 -19.91
N MET A 311 1.74 -20.47 -20.68
CA MET A 311 1.61 -19.55 -21.82
C MET A 311 1.70 -18.08 -21.41
N LEU A 312 1.15 -17.71 -20.24
CA LEU A 312 1.25 -16.33 -19.76
C LEU A 312 2.66 -16.00 -19.27
N TRP A 313 3.23 -16.83 -18.40
CA TRP A 313 4.42 -16.47 -17.62
C TRP A 313 5.75 -16.96 -18.20
N GLU A 314 5.73 -17.88 -19.16
CA GLU A 314 6.93 -18.45 -19.79
C GLU A 314 6.98 -18.24 -21.30
N GLU A 315 5.84 -17.96 -21.96
CA GLU A 315 5.79 -17.67 -23.41
C GLU A 315 5.51 -16.18 -23.71
N LEU A 316 4.48 -15.58 -23.09
CA LEU A 316 4.14 -14.17 -23.28
C LEU A 316 5.03 -13.23 -22.46
N PHE A 317 5.36 -13.61 -21.24
CA PHE A 317 6.38 -12.99 -20.39
C PHE A 317 7.66 -13.82 -20.42
N PRO A 318 8.82 -13.23 -20.10
CA PRO A 318 10.06 -14.00 -19.97
C PRO A 318 9.93 -14.97 -18.79
N VAL A 319 10.63 -16.11 -18.83
CA VAL A 319 10.61 -17.10 -17.73
C VAL A 319 11.10 -16.50 -16.40
N SER A 320 12.13 -15.65 -16.48
CA SER A 320 12.72 -15.00 -15.32
C SER A 320 13.16 -13.57 -15.63
N VAL A 321 13.18 -12.73 -14.60
CA VAL A 321 13.76 -11.38 -14.60
C VAL A 321 14.76 -11.29 -13.45
N MET A 322 16.01 -10.93 -13.74
CA MET A 322 17.11 -10.88 -12.77
C MET A 322 17.29 -12.20 -12.00
N GLY A 323 17.07 -13.33 -12.66
CA GLY A 323 17.16 -14.68 -12.07
C GLY A 323 15.99 -15.08 -11.17
N GLU A 324 14.96 -14.24 -11.04
CA GLU A 324 13.72 -14.52 -10.30
C GLU A 324 12.59 -14.89 -11.28
N PRO A 325 11.72 -15.88 -10.98
CA PRO A 325 10.54 -16.15 -11.81
C PRO A 325 9.70 -14.89 -12.02
N THR A 326 9.28 -14.61 -13.25
CA THR A 326 8.68 -13.30 -13.60
C THR A 326 7.42 -12.96 -12.80
N SER A 327 6.57 -13.95 -12.53
CA SER A 327 5.39 -13.72 -11.70
C SER A 327 5.78 -13.26 -10.29
N GLU A 328 6.74 -13.93 -9.67
CA GLU A 328 7.28 -13.56 -8.36
C GLU A 328 7.91 -12.15 -8.38
N TYR A 329 8.70 -11.86 -9.41
CA TYR A 329 9.35 -10.57 -9.59
C TYR A 329 8.34 -9.41 -9.60
N ILE A 330 7.24 -9.56 -10.36
CA ILE A 330 6.19 -8.54 -10.50
C ILE A 330 5.37 -8.41 -9.21
N PHE A 331 4.93 -9.53 -8.62
CA PHE A 331 4.09 -9.47 -7.42
C PHE A 331 4.83 -8.93 -6.20
N ARG A 332 6.12 -9.26 -6.03
CA ARG A 332 6.96 -8.70 -4.97
C ARG A 332 7.13 -7.18 -5.11
N ARG A 333 7.07 -6.66 -6.33
CA ARG A 333 7.19 -5.22 -6.67
C ARG A 333 5.84 -4.54 -6.89
N SER A 334 4.74 -5.21 -6.60
CA SER A 334 3.38 -4.65 -6.57
C SER A 334 2.91 -4.54 -5.14
N LEU A 335 2.07 -3.54 -4.80
CA LEU A 335 1.32 -3.65 -3.54
C LEU A 335 0.28 -4.78 -3.68
N PRO A 336 -0.07 -5.51 -2.61
CA PRO A 336 -0.92 -6.70 -2.67
C PRO A 336 -2.40 -6.34 -2.87
N ARG A 337 -2.74 -5.77 -4.04
CA ARG A 337 -4.08 -5.36 -4.42
C ARG A 337 -4.30 -5.44 -5.94
N PRO A 338 -5.51 -5.83 -6.40
CA PRO A 338 -5.84 -6.05 -7.82
C PRO A 338 -5.41 -4.93 -8.75
N ARG A 339 -5.71 -3.68 -8.37
CA ARG A 339 -5.41 -2.51 -9.21
C ARG A 339 -3.92 -2.39 -9.53
N ASP A 340 -3.07 -2.59 -8.54
CA ASP A 340 -1.63 -2.37 -8.70
C ASP A 340 -1.00 -3.48 -9.53
N THR A 341 -1.45 -4.73 -9.35
CA THR A 341 -1.12 -5.84 -10.26
C THR A 341 -1.53 -5.57 -11.70
N ILE A 342 -2.80 -5.19 -11.93
CA ILE A 342 -3.32 -4.93 -13.28
C ILE A 342 -2.55 -3.79 -13.94
N GLN A 343 -2.30 -2.70 -13.20
CA GLN A 343 -1.51 -1.57 -13.68
C GLN A 343 -0.12 -2.00 -14.11
N PHE A 344 0.63 -2.72 -13.26
CA PHE A 344 1.99 -3.15 -13.59
C PHE A 344 2.02 -4.04 -14.83
N LEU A 345 1.12 -5.03 -14.92
CA LEU A 345 1.04 -5.91 -16.09
C LEU A 345 0.72 -5.16 -17.38
N ASN A 346 -0.19 -4.17 -17.31
CA ASN A 346 -0.48 -3.29 -18.44
C ASN A 346 0.73 -2.42 -18.81
N VAL A 347 1.54 -1.94 -17.84
CA VAL A 347 2.78 -1.20 -18.15
C VAL A 347 3.77 -2.08 -18.89
N CYS A 348 3.98 -3.33 -18.45
CA CYS A 348 4.84 -4.29 -19.15
C CYS A 348 4.37 -4.53 -20.59
N ARG A 349 3.07 -4.82 -20.76
CA ARG A 349 2.47 -5.02 -22.09
C ARG A 349 2.60 -3.78 -22.98
N ASN A 350 2.35 -2.59 -22.45
CA ASN A 350 2.39 -1.35 -23.24
C ASN A 350 3.79 -1.02 -23.72
N ILE A 351 4.82 -1.21 -22.89
CA ILE A 351 6.21 -0.96 -23.31
C ILE A 351 6.60 -1.92 -24.44
N ALA A 352 6.29 -3.21 -24.30
CA ALA A 352 6.58 -4.20 -25.33
C ALA A 352 5.80 -3.94 -26.64
N ASP A 353 4.52 -3.56 -26.55
CA ASP A 353 3.68 -3.22 -27.70
C ASP A 353 4.16 -1.94 -28.41
N GLU A 354 4.53 -0.90 -27.65
CA GLU A 354 5.14 0.34 -28.18
C GLU A 354 6.48 0.08 -28.89
N ALA A 355 7.25 -0.90 -28.41
CA ALA A 355 8.50 -1.35 -29.04
C ALA A 355 8.29 -2.27 -30.25
N GLY A 356 7.04 -2.67 -30.54
CA GLY A 356 6.71 -3.59 -31.62
C GLY A 356 7.13 -5.04 -31.37
N HIS A 357 7.33 -5.43 -30.11
CA HIS A 357 7.65 -6.80 -29.74
C HIS A 357 6.43 -7.71 -29.89
N VAL A 358 6.67 -9.01 -30.09
CA VAL A 358 5.59 -10.03 -30.16
C VAL A 358 5.32 -10.65 -28.79
N VAL A 359 6.33 -10.64 -27.91
CA VAL A 359 6.31 -11.12 -26.54
C VAL A 359 7.01 -10.09 -25.65
N ILE A 360 6.69 -10.07 -24.36
CA ILE A 360 7.33 -9.18 -23.39
C ILE A 360 8.72 -9.73 -23.09
N SER A 361 9.75 -8.89 -23.22
CA SER A 361 11.13 -9.25 -22.90
C SER A 361 11.50 -8.90 -21.45
N GLU A 362 12.65 -9.39 -20.98
CA GLU A 362 13.18 -9.01 -19.66
C GLU A 362 13.42 -7.49 -19.56
N ASP A 363 13.98 -6.88 -20.60
CA ASP A 363 14.21 -5.43 -20.67
C ASP A 363 12.90 -4.62 -20.59
N ASP A 364 11.82 -5.11 -21.19
CA ASP A 364 10.50 -4.48 -21.09
C ASP A 364 9.97 -4.50 -19.65
N VAL A 365 10.17 -5.62 -18.93
CA VAL A 365 9.76 -5.74 -17.52
C VAL A 365 10.61 -4.82 -16.62
N LEU A 366 11.91 -4.72 -16.87
CA LEU A 366 12.79 -3.80 -16.14
C LEU A 366 12.40 -2.34 -16.38
N ALA A 367 12.16 -1.94 -17.63
CA ALA A 367 11.68 -0.60 -17.97
C ALA A 367 10.29 -0.32 -17.36
N ALA A 368 9.41 -1.33 -17.36
CA ALA A 368 8.09 -1.24 -16.72
C ALA A 368 8.21 -1.08 -15.21
N THR A 369 9.17 -1.74 -14.57
CA THR A 369 9.44 -1.66 -13.13
C THR A 369 9.76 -0.22 -12.73
N ASP A 370 10.65 0.43 -13.46
CA ASP A 370 11.00 1.83 -13.24
C ASP A 370 9.81 2.77 -13.44
N ARG A 371 9.07 2.59 -14.54
CA ARG A 371 7.89 3.42 -14.85
C ARG A 371 6.77 3.23 -13.83
N PHE A 372 6.47 1.99 -13.47
CA PHE A 372 5.45 1.63 -12.50
C PHE A 372 5.79 2.16 -11.11
N SER A 373 7.05 2.01 -10.67
CA SER A 373 7.51 2.52 -9.38
C SER A 373 7.28 4.03 -9.24
N ARG A 374 7.65 4.81 -10.27
CA ARG A 374 7.46 6.27 -10.28
C ARG A 374 5.99 6.67 -10.26
N LEU A 375 5.16 5.99 -11.04
CA LEU A 375 3.71 6.20 -11.05
C LEU A 375 3.12 5.88 -9.68
N LYS A 376 3.50 4.75 -9.08
CA LYS A 376 2.97 4.29 -7.81
C LYS A 376 3.34 5.21 -6.65
N LEU A 377 4.56 5.73 -6.63
CA LEU A 377 4.99 6.70 -5.62
C LEU A 377 4.12 7.97 -5.64
N GLN A 378 3.80 8.48 -6.83
CA GLN A 378 2.91 9.63 -7.00
C GLN A 378 1.46 9.30 -6.61
N ASP A 379 0.96 8.13 -7.02
CA ASP A 379 -0.38 7.67 -6.69
C ASP A 379 -0.57 7.50 -5.18
N LEU A 380 0.46 7.02 -4.47
CA LEU A 380 0.42 6.86 -3.03
C LEU A 380 0.22 8.22 -2.32
N ALA A 381 0.98 9.24 -2.71
CA ALA A 381 0.82 10.59 -2.16
C ALA A 381 -0.58 11.16 -2.43
N LYS A 382 -1.12 10.95 -3.64
CA LYS A 382 -2.49 11.39 -3.99
C LYS A 382 -3.56 10.62 -3.21
N GLU A 383 -3.36 9.32 -2.97
CA GLU A 383 -4.31 8.44 -2.29
C GLU A 383 -4.58 8.87 -0.84
N TYR A 384 -3.58 9.46 -0.19
CA TYR A 384 -3.61 9.88 1.22
C TYR A 384 -3.50 11.40 1.40
N LEU A 385 -3.68 12.20 0.34
CA LEU A 385 -3.50 13.66 0.41
C LEU A 385 -4.41 14.33 1.46
N ILE A 386 -5.63 13.81 1.65
CA ILE A 386 -6.59 14.35 2.61
C ILE A 386 -6.20 14.01 4.05
N SER A 387 -5.76 12.77 4.32
CA SER A 387 -5.43 12.32 5.68
C SER A 387 -4.00 12.66 6.10
N HIS A 388 -3.06 12.69 5.14
CA HIS A 388 -1.63 12.92 5.33
C HIS A 388 -1.08 13.87 4.26
N PRO A 389 -1.41 15.18 4.31
CA PRO A 389 -0.94 16.15 3.31
C PRO A 389 0.58 16.22 3.15
N PHE A 390 1.31 15.92 4.23
CA PHE A 390 2.78 15.93 4.31
C PHE A 390 3.45 14.69 3.72
N LEU A 391 2.71 13.62 3.36
CA LEU A 391 3.29 12.33 2.97
C LEU A 391 4.32 12.45 1.84
N ARG A 392 4.03 13.28 0.84
CA ARG A 392 4.95 13.50 -0.29
C ARG A 392 6.29 14.10 0.16
N SER A 393 6.27 14.97 1.16
CA SER A 393 7.46 15.64 1.69
C SER A 393 8.35 14.70 2.51
N LEU A 394 7.89 13.47 2.81
CA LEU A 394 8.67 12.44 3.48
C LEU A 394 9.49 11.56 2.52
N PHE A 395 9.13 11.48 1.24
CA PHE A 395 9.85 10.64 0.27
C PHE A 395 11.34 10.99 0.10
N PRO A 396 11.76 12.29 0.11
CA PRO A 396 13.17 12.65 0.04
C PRO A 396 14.03 12.05 1.15
N LEU A 397 13.45 11.62 2.28
CA LEU A 397 14.18 10.94 3.35
C LEU A 397 14.71 9.56 2.93
N PHE A 398 14.25 9.02 1.81
CA PHE A 398 14.59 7.69 1.30
C PHE A 398 15.33 7.73 -0.04
N GLU A 399 15.31 8.87 -0.74
CA GLU A 399 15.94 9.01 -2.06
C GLU A 399 17.46 8.83 -2.00
N ASN A 400 18.00 8.00 -2.91
CA ASN A 400 19.43 7.67 -2.99
C ASN A 400 19.97 7.15 -1.64
N THR A 401 19.23 6.26 -1.01
CA THR A 401 19.66 5.58 0.22
C THR A 401 19.31 4.09 0.17
N GLY A 402 19.91 3.28 1.04
CA GLY A 402 19.57 1.86 1.15
C GLY A 402 18.11 1.60 1.51
N TYR A 403 17.52 0.51 1.00
CA TYR A 403 16.14 0.15 1.33
C TYR A 403 15.95 -0.35 2.76
N VAL A 404 17.03 -0.74 3.46
CA VAL A 404 17.00 -1.07 4.88
C VAL A 404 17.27 0.21 5.68
N VAL A 405 16.30 0.62 6.48
CA VAL A 405 16.30 1.87 7.21
C VAL A 405 16.17 1.59 8.70
N MET A 406 17.23 1.87 9.45
CA MET A 406 17.19 1.79 10.90
C MET A 406 16.40 2.97 11.48
N ARG A 407 15.70 2.76 12.60
CA ARG A 407 14.94 3.81 13.31
C ARG A 407 15.80 5.04 13.57
N SER A 408 17.00 4.87 14.10
CA SER A 408 17.94 5.97 14.39
C SER A 408 18.29 6.77 13.15
N THR A 409 18.53 6.10 12.02
CA THR A 409 18.80 6.76 10.75
C THR A 409 17.59 7.54 10.24
N LEU A 410 16.37 6.99 10.37
CA LEU A 410 15.16 7.71 10.01
C LEU A 410 14.93 8.94 10.89
N GLU A 411 15.19 8.81 12.20
CA GLU A 411 15.11 9.90 13.17
C GLU A 411 16.07 11.03 12.84
N GLU A 412 17.34 10.72 12.56
CA GLU A 412 18.36 11.69 12.15
C GLU A 412 17.95 12.43 10.86
N ARG A 413 17.46 11.69 9.86
CA ARG A 413 16.99 12.28 8.59
C ARG A 413 15.77 13.17 8.80
N PHE A 414 14.82 12.73 9.61
CA PHE A 414 13.60 13.49 9.91
C PHE A 414 13.91 14.77 10.68
N GLU A 415 14.81 14.73 11.68
CA GLU A 415 15.20 15.92 12.44
C GLU A 415 15.79 17.01 11.53
N GLY A 416 16.54 16.61 10.49
CA GLY A 416 17.08 17.52 9.48
C GLY A 416 16.02 18.29 8.67
N CYS A 417 14.78 17.82 8.59
CA CYS A 417 13.68 18.51 7.89
C CYS A 417 12.50 18.90 8.80
N ARG A 418 12.55 18.56 10.10
CA ARG A 418 11.42 18.70 11.03
C ARG A 418 10.87 20.11 11.12
N GLU A 419 11.74 21.11 11.30
CA GLU A 419 11.32 22.51 11.38
C GLU A 419 10.61 22.99 10.10
N THR A 420 11.06 22.53 8.93
CA THR A 420 10.44 22.90 7.65
C THR A 420 9.06 22.26 7.52
N LEU A 421 8.94 20.97 7.87
CA LEU A 421 7.66 20.26 7.85
C LEU A 421 6.66 20.83 8.86
N HIS A 422 7.09 21.16 10.08
CA HIS A 422 6.22 21.79 11.09
C HIS A 422 5.74 23.18 10.67
N ARG A 423 6.56 23.95 9.95
CA ARG A 423 6.15 25.25 9.41
C ARG A 423 5.17 25.12 8.24
N GLU A 424 5.38 24.16 7.35
CA GLU A 424 4.52 23.93 6.18
C GLU A 424 3.18 23.27 6.55
N PHE A 425 3.19 22.40 7.55
CA PHE A 425 2.05 21.60 8.00
C PHE A 425 1.78 21.82 9.49
N SER A 426 1.54 23.08 9.89
CA SER A 426 1.37 23.49 11.30
C SER A 426 0.31 22.69 12.04
N ASP A 427 -0.79 22.36 11.35
CA ASP A 427 -1.93 21.62 11.92
C ASP A 427 -1.59 20.17 12.27
N TYR A 428 -0.45 19.66 11.79
CA TYR A 428 0.00 18.28 11.98
C TYR A 428 1.20 18.15 12.91
N THR A 429 1.64 19.24 13.54
CA THR A 429 2.85 19.29 14.38
C THR A 429 2.86 18.21 15.47
N GLU A 430 1.72 17.95 16.12
CA GLU A 430 1.59 16.91 17.16
C GLU A 430 1.76 15.48 16.61
N SER A 431 1.33 15.25 15.37
CA SER A 431 1.44 13.96 14.70
C SER A 431 2.79 13.76 13.99
N LEU A 432 3.46 14.86 13.61
CA LEU A 432 4.76 14.87 12.93
C LEU A 432 5.91 14.68 13.94
N THR A 433 5.91 13.52 14.58
CA THR A 433 7.00 12.99 15.40
C THR A 433 7.67 11.82 14.67
N THR A 434 8.85 11.38 15.09
CA THR A 434 9.52 10.19 14.50
C THR A 434 8.59 8.97 14.49
N GLN A 435 7.88 8.71 15.60
CA GLN A 435 6.94 7.59 15.68
C GLN A 435 5.73 7.82 14.76
N GLY A 436 5.14 9.02 14.74
CA GLY A 436 4.02 9.31 13.86
C GLY A 436 4.37 9.21 12.37
N VAL A 437 5.58 9.61 11.98
CA VAL A 437 6.12 9.40 10.62
C VAL A 437 6.23 7.91 10.31
N ILE A 438 6.76 7.10 11.23
CA ILE A 438 6.83 5.65 11.07
C ILE A 438 5.43 5.04 10.93
N ASP A 439 4.48 5.43 11.78
CA ASP A 439 3.11 4.93 11.76
C ASP A 439 2.41 5.26 10.44
N VAL A 440 2.58 6.48 9.95
CA VAL A 440 2.04 6.90 8.64
C VAL A 440 2.69 6.12 7.51
N LEU A 441 4.02 6.07 7.42
CA LEU A 441 4.73 5.38 6.34
C LEU A 441 4.43 3.87 6.34
N TYR A 442 4.30 3.27 7.52
CA TYR A 442 3.87 1.88 7.64
C TYR A 442 2.42 1.71 7.22
N GLY A 443 1.49 2.50 7.75
CA GLY A 443 0.06 2.40 7.47
C GLY A 443 -0.30 2.57 5.99
N VAL A 444 0.42 3.43 5.27
CA VAL A 444 0.29 3.57 3.81
C VAL A 444 1.05 2.49 3.03
N GLY A 445 1.71 1.54 3.70
CA GLY A 445 2.46 0.44 3.08
C GLY A 445 3.73 0.88 2.34
N PHE A 446 4.27 2.05 2.66
CA PHE A 446 5.52 2.55 2.08
C PHE A 446 6.74 1.83 2.69
N ILE A 447 6.74 1.67 4.02
CA ILE A 447 7.71 0.83 4.74
C ILE A 447 7.04 -0.40 5.34
N GLY A 448 7.82 -1.47 5.49
CA GLY A 448 7.51 -2.62 6.33
C GLY A 448 8.46 -2.68 7.52
N VAL A 449 8.10 -3.47 8.52
CA VAL A 449 8.91 -3.70 9.72
C VAL A 449 9.44 -5.13 9.72
N LYS A 450 10.71 -5.32 10.07
CA LYS A 450 11.31 -6.66 10.20
C LYS A 450 10.79 -7.32 11.47
N ARG A 451 10.10 -8.47 11.33
CA ARG A 451 9.58 -9.28 12.45
C ARG A 451 9.97 -10.73 12.21
N GLY A 452 10.90 -11.24 13.04
CA GLY A 452 11.51 -12.54 12.80
C GLY A 452 12.28 -12.53 11.46
N ASN A 453 12.00 -13.49 10.59
CA ASN A 453 12.65 -13.58 9.27
C ASN A 453 11.94 -12.75 8.19
N ASP A 454 10.72 -12.31 8.43
CA ASP A 454 9.89 -11.68 7.42
C ASP A 454 9.83 -10.16 7.59
N THR A 455 9.67 -9.45 6.47
CA THR A 455 9.28 -8.05 6.47
C THR A 455 7.77 -7.96 6.37
N VAL A 456 7.13 -7.45 7.40
CA VAL A 456 5.68 -7.28 7.45
C VAL A 456 5.33 -5.87 6.97
N TYR A 457 4.48 -5.78 5.95
CA TYR A 457 3.92 -4.52 5.45
C TYR A 457 2.47 -4.36 5.90
N ALA A 458 1.96 -3.12 5.94
CA ALA A 458 0.57 -2.88 6.33
C ALA A 458 -0.44 -3.54 5.37
N GLY A 459 -1.27 -4.41 5.95
CA GLY A 459 -2.38 -5.09 5.30
C GLY A 459 -3.05 -6.09 6.25
N GLY A 460 -4.36 -6.28 6.13
CA GLY A 460 -5.10 -7.25 6.95
C GLY A 460 -5.11 -6.89 8.44
N SER A 461 -4.58 -7.77 9.28
CA SER A 461 -4.53 -7.67 10.75
C SER A 461 -3.15 -7.25 11.29
N ALA A 462 -2.27 -6.73 10.43
CA ALA A 462 -0.92 -6.36 10.84
C ALA A 462 -0.94 -5.16 11.79
N THR A 463 -0.34 -5.31 12.98
CA THR A 463 -0.23 -4.23 13.96
C THR A 463 0.76 -3.16 13.51
N PRO A 464 0.55 -1.89 13.88
CA PRO A 464 1.53 -0.81 13.69
C PRO A 464 2.89 -1.15 14.32
N PRO A 465 3.97 -0.48 13.90
CA PRO A 465 5.29 -0.73 14.46
C PRO A 465 5.40 -0.25 15.91
N LEU A 466 5.95 -1.10 16.77
CA LEU A 466 6.18 -0.77 18.17
C LEU A 466 7.43 0.12 18.34
N PRO A 467 7.53 0.90 19.43
CA PRO A 467 8.68 1.78 19.68
C PRO A 467 10.05 1.06 19.73
N ASP A 468 10.07 -0.21 20.13
CA ASP A 468 11.25 -1.08 20.22
C ASP A 468 11.60 -1.78 18.88
N GLU A 469 10.77 -1.63 17.86
CA GLU A 469 11.10 -2.10 16.51
C GLU A 469 11.99 -1.07 15.82
N HIS A 470 13.14 -1.54 15.33
CA HIS A 470 14.24 -0.68 14.88
C HIS A 470 14.63 -0.85 13.41
N GLU A 471 14.18 -1.91 12.74
CA GLU A 471 14.57 -2.22 11.36
C GLU A 471 13.36 -2.12 10.42
N PHE A 472 13.39 -1.13 9.54
CA PHE A 472 12.36 -0.89 8.54
C PHE A 472 12.88 -1.14 7.13
N HIS A 473 11.97 -1.48 6.23
CA HIS A 473 12.30 -1.81 4.84
C HIS A 473 11.38 -1.03 3.91
N VAL A 474 11.95 -0.24 2.99
CA VAL A 474 11.18 0.38 1.91
C VAL A 474 10.58 -0.72 1.04
N HIS A 475 9.28 -0.64 0.76
CA HIS A 475 8.59 -1.63 -0.04
C HIS A 475 9.22 -1.72 -1.45
N PRO A 476 9.50 -2.92 -2.01
CA PRO A 476 10.16 -3.09 -3.31
C PRO A 476 9.53 -2.29 -4.45
N CYS A 477 8.20 -2.13 -4.41
CA CYS A 477 7.43 -1.28 -5.33
C CYS A 477 7.99 0.15 -5.49
N PHE A 478 8.55 0.76 -4.44
CA PHE A 478 8.99 2.16 -4.46
C PHE A 478 10.50 2.32 -4.67
N ARG A 479 11.28 1.25 -4.48
CA ARG A 479 12.75 1.29 -4.52
C ARG A 479 13.32 1.85 -5.82
N PRO A 480 12.84 1.46 -7.03
CA PRO A 480 13.34 2.03 -8.27
C PRO A 480 13.12 3.55 -8.38
N ALA A 481 11.93 4.04 -8.01
CA ALA A 481 11.64 5.47 -8.06
C ALA A 481 12.49 6.30 -7.10
N LEU A 482 12.91 5.72 -5.98
CA LEU A 482 13.75 6.35 -4.96
C LEU A 482 15.25 6.14 -5.21
N ASN A 483 15.64 5.36 -6.22
CA ASN A 483 17.02 4.88 -6.39
C ASN A 483 17.57 4.17 -5.12
N SER A 484 16.72 3.37 -4.46
CA SER A 484 17.04 2.59 -3.25
C SER A 484 17.21 1.10 -3.56
N LEU A 485 18.12 0.78 -4.47
CA LEU A 485 18.23 -0.56 -5.06
C LEU A 485 18.96 -1.57 -4.16
N GLY A 486 19.95 -1.12 -3.38
CA GLY A 486 20.68 -1.93 -2.41
C GLY A 486 20.14 -1.83 -0.98
N ALA A 487 20.46 -2.79 -0.12
CA ALA A 487 20.15 -2.78 1.30
C ALA A 487 20.83 -1.58 1.99
N MET A 488 22.06 -1.29 1.57
CA MET A 488 22.82 -0.10 1.90
C MET A 488 23.56 0.45 0.68
N GLU A 489 24.03 1.69 0.75
CA GLU A 489 24.94 2.19 -0.28
C GLU A 489 26.35 1.61 -0.08
N LEU A 490 26.75 0.68 -0.97
CA LEU A 490 28.12 0.18 -1.01
C LEU A 490 29.07 1.21 -1.65
N PRO A 491 30.28 1.42 -1.10
CA PRO A 491 31.32 2.16 -1.80
C PRO A 491 31.79 1.39 -3.04
N ALA A 492 32.27 2.09 -4.07
CA ALA A 492 32.88 1.45 -5.23
C ALA A 492 34.32 1.01 -4.92
N TYR A 493 34.63 -0.27 -5.09
CA TYR A 493 36.00 -0.77 -5.01
C TYR A 493 36.72 -0.59 -6.35
N LEU A 494 37.73 0.28 -6.39
CA LEU A 494 38.57 0.49 -7.56
C LEU A 494 40.04 0.30 -7.19
N PRO A 495 40.61 -0.90 -7.40
CA PRO A 495 42.00 -1.20 -7.03
C PRO A 495 43.04 -0.30 -7.74
N SER A 496 42.64 0.43 -8.80
CA SER A 496 43.56 1.17 -9.67
C SER A 496 43.32 2.69 -9.78
N ARG A 497 42.43 3.34 -9.02
CA ARG A 497 42.17 4.80 -9.21
C ARG A 497 43.24 5.69 -8.55
N ALA A 498 43.66 6.73 -9.28
CA ALA A 498 44.72 7.67 -8.88
C ALA A 498 44.19 8.75 -7.92
N ARG A 499 44.87 8.95 -6.79
CA ARG A 499 44.94 10.27 -6.15
C ARG A 499 46.23 10.91 -6.64
N HIS A 500 46.16 12.03 -7.35
CA HIS A 500 47.32 12.88 -7.59
C HIS A 500 47.63 13.65 -6.30
N PRO A 501 48.83 13.52 -5.71
CA PRO A 501 49.44 14.64 -5.02
C PRO A 501 50.43 15.33 -5.97
N VAL A 502 50.41 16.64 -5.87
CA VAL A 502 51.30 17.65 -6.47
C VAL A 502 52.76 17.18 -6.57
N MET A 503 53.38 17.52 -7.72
CA MET A 503 54.78 17.34 -8.05
C MET A 503 55.75 17.68 -6.91
N GLY A 504 56.68 16.75 -6.67
CA GLY A 504 57.99 17.00 -6.07
C GLY A 504 58.99 16.01 -6.66
N HIS A 505 59.90 16.52 -7.49
CA HIS A 505 60.91 15.73 -8.21
C HIS A 505 61.80 14.91 -7.27
N GLY A 506 62.11 13.67 -7.67
CA GLY A 506 63.09 12.82 -7.01
C GLY A 506 63.40 11.58 -7.83
N SER A 507 64.14 11.74 -8.93
CA SER A 507 64.74 10.65 -9.68
C SER A 507 65.82 9.97 -8.84
N LEU A 508 65.67 8.68 -8.53
CA LEU A 508 66.81 7.79 -8.29
C LEU A 508 66.45 6.37 -8.77
N ALA A 509 66.86 6.06 -9.99
CA ALA A 509 66.90 4.69 -10.49
C ALA A 509 68.11 3.99 -9.87
N ALA A 510 67.87 3.12 -8.89
CA ALA A 510 68.88 2.21 -8.35
C ALA A 510 68.80 0.86 -9.07
N ALA A 511 69.96 0.32 -9.44
CA ALA A 511 70.12 -1.00 -10.02
C ALA A 511 69.65 -2.08 -9.03
N ILE A 512 68.65 -2.86 -9.43
CA ILE A 512 68.07 -3.96 -8.65
C ILE A 512 68.89 -5.23 -8.94
N THR A 513 69.51 -5.83 -7.92
CA THR A 513 70.19 -7.13 -8.03
C THR A 513 69.18 -8.28 -7.92
N ALA A 514 69.50 -9.50 -8.37
CA ALA A 514 68.60 -10.65 -8.31
C ALA A 514 68.14 -10.99 -6.86
N SER A 515 68.95 -10.67 -5.84
CA SER A 515 68.58 -10.76 -4.42
C SER A 515 67.51 -9.75 -4.00
N ASP A 516 67.50 -8.55 -4.58
CA ASP A 516 66.51 -7.50 -4.31
C ASP A 516 65.16 -7.83 -4.98
N VAL A 517 65.17 -8.51 -6.13
CA VAL A 517 63.95 -9.05 -6.77
C VAL A 517 63.29 -10.09 -5.86
N GLY A 518 64.06 -11.01 -5.26
CA GLY A 518 63.52 -12.00 -4.33
C GLY A 518 62.90 -11.38 -3.07
N LEU A 519 63.52 -10.34 -2.50
CA LEU A 519 63.01 -9.62 -1.33
C LEU A 519 61.76 -8.78 -1.64
N THR A 520 61.71 -8.15 -2.81
CA THR A 520 60.57 -7.32 -3.24
C THR A 520 59.35 -8.16 -3.64
N VAL A 521 59.55 -9.32 -4.28
CA VAL A 521 58.48 -10.29 -4.56
C VAL A 521 57.93 -10.89 -3.27
N ASN A 522 58.79 -11.26 -2.31
CA ASN A 522 58.36 -11.79 -1.02
C ASN A 522 57.57 -10.75 -0.20
N ARG A 523 58.01 -9.48 -0.19
CA ARG A 523 57.26 -8.37 0.42
C ARG A 523 55.89 -8.18 -0.22
N SER A 524 55.82 -8.19 -1.55
CA SER A 524 54.58 -7.98 -2.31
C SER A 524 53.57 -9.09 -2.06
N VAL A 525 54.01 -10.35 -2.07
CA VAL A 525 53.18 -11.51 -1.72
C VAL A 525 52.70 -11.43 -0.27
N ARG A 526 53.57 -11.02 0.67
CA ARG A 526 53.19 -10.85 2.09
C ARG A 526 52.10 -9.79 2.27
N LEU A 527 52.21 -8.67 1.57
CA LEU A 527 51.23 -7.58 1.62
C LEU A 527 49.86 -7.98 1.04
N LEU A 528 49.84 -8.71 -0.08
CA LEU A 528 48.60 -9.24 -0.65
C LEU A 528 47.96 -10.30 0.26
N ASN A 529 48.76 -11.17 0.85
CA ASN A 529 48.27 -12.15 1.84
C ASN A 529 47.68 -11.46 3.09
N GLU A 530 48.23 -10.32 3.51
CA GLU A 530 47.66 -9.55 4.62
C GLU A 530 46.28 -8.97 4.28
N VAL A 531 46.07 -8.51 3.04
CA VAL A 531 44.75 -8.07 2.57
C VAL A 531 43.74 -9.22 2.61
N THR A 532 44.12 -10.41 2.12
CA THR A 532 43.25 -11.59 2.17
C THR A 532 42.95 -12.00 3.61
N ALA A 533 43.97 -12.03 4.48
CA ALA A 533 43.80 -12.39 5.90
C ALA A 533 42.93 -11.39 6.67
N ALA A 534 43.07 -10.09 6.39
CA ALA A 534 42.18 -9.05 6.91
C ALA A 534 40.73 -9.30 6.47
N GLY A 535 40.52 -9.58 5.18
CA GLY A 535 39.21 -9.95 4.64
C GLY A 535 38.60 -11.16 5.35
N GLU A 536 39.34 -12.25 5.55
CA GLU A 536 38.85 -13.43 6.27
C GLU A 536 38.49 -13.14 7.73
N ARG A 537 39.27 -12.30 8.43
CA ARG A 537 38.94 -11.87 9.80
C ARG A 537 37.63 -11.10 9.82
N LEU A 538 37.44 -10.19 8.87
CA LEU A 538 36.21 -9.41 8.72
C LEU A 538 35.01 -10.29 8.38
N LEU A 539 35.15 -11.25 7.46
CA LEU A 539 34.06 -12.19 7.13
C LEU A 539 33.64 -13.06 8.33
N ARG A 540 34.60 -13.49 9.17
CA ARG A 540 34.28 -14.20 10.42
C ARG A 540 33.53 -13.33 11.42
N GLN A 541 33.89 -12.04 11.54
CA GLN A 541 33.15 -11.09 12.38
C GLN A 541 31.76 -10.82 11.81
N LEU A 542 31.64 -10.65 10.49
CA LEU A 542 30.40 -10.42 9.77
C LEU A 542 29.40 -11.55 9.95
N THR A 543 29.87 -12.81 9.96
CA THR A 543 29.01 -13.99 10.19
C THR A 543 28.37 -13.98 11.59
N ARG A 544 28.99 -13.30 12.55
CA ARG A 544 28.51 -13.18 13.94
C ARG A 544 27.86 -11.82 14.21
N SER A 545 27.69 -10.98 13.19
CA SER A 545 27.13 -9.64 13.36
C SER A 545 25.60 -9.70 13.37
N ASP A 546 25.01 -8.74 14.08
CA ASP A 546 23.58 -8.46 14.08
C ASP A 546 23.20 -7.41 13.01
N LEU A 547 23.97 -7.36 11.91
CA LEU A 547 23.56 -6.61 10.73
C LEU A 547 22.33 -7.27 10.08
N PRO A 548 21.40 -6.49 9.52
CA PRO A 548 20.30 -7.01 8.70
C PRO A 548 20.82 -7.91 7.58
N ASP A 549 20.05 -8.94 7.19
CA ASP A 549 20.52 -9.98 6.27
C ASP A 549 21.01 -9.41 4.93
N GLY A 550 20.23 -8.49 4.31
CA GLY A 550 20.62 -7.84 3.07
C GLY A 550 21.88 -6.98 3.21
N THR A 551 22.00 -6.22 4.31
CA THR A 551 23.19 -5.43 4.62
C THR A 551 24.41 -6.34 4.82
N ARG A 552 24.24 -7.47 5.50
CA ARG A 552 25.28 -8.46 5.75
C ARG A 552 25.78 -9.08 4.44
N GLU A 553 24.86 -9.44 3.55
CA GLU A 553 25.18 -9.99 2.23
C GLU A 553 25.95 -8.97 1.36
N GLU A 554 25.53 -7.72 1.34
CA GLU A 554 26.22 -6.65 0.60
C GLU A 554 27.64 -6.39 1.11
N VAL A 555 27.80 -6.32 2.44
CA VAL A 555 29.13 -6.20 3.08
C VAL A 555 29.99 -7.43 2.78
N TYR A 556 29.41 -8.62 2.77
CA TYR A 556 30.10 -9.87 2.42
C TYR A 556 30.64 -9.79 0.98
N VAL A 557 29.78 -9.43 0.02
CA VAL A 557 30.16 -9.30 -1.39
C VAL A 557 31.27 -8.27 -1.55
N GLY A 558 31.17 -7.12 -0.88
CA GLY A 558 32.21 -6.09 -0.90
C GLY A 558 33.57 -6.58 -0.40
N ILE A 559 33.61 -7.27 0.75
CA ILE A 559 34.85 -7.83 1.30
C ILE A 559 35.39 -8.94 0.39
N ALA A 560 34.52 -9.82 -0.12
CA ALA A 560 34.89 -10.90 -1.03
C ALA A 560 35.50 -10.36 -2.34
N GLN A 561 34.99 -9.24 -2.87
CA GLN A 561 35.57 -8.57 -4.04
C GLN A 561 37.00 -8.09 -3.80
N VAL A 562 37.27 -7.49 -2.63
CA VAL A 562 38.62 -7.05 -2.25
C VAL A 562 39.57 -8.26 -2.16
N MET A 563 39.13 -9.34 -1.53
CA MET A 563 39.91 -10.58 -1.41
C MET A 563 40.19 -11.22 -2.77
N ALA A 564 39.16 -11.32 -3.64
CA ALA A 564 39.30 -11.87 -4.98
C ALA A 564 40.28 -11.04 -5.84
N ALA A 565 40.23 -9.71 -5.73
CA ALA A 565 41.17 -8.83 -6.41
C ALA A 565 42.61 -8.98 -5.89
N ALA A 566 42.82 -9.13 -4.58
CA ALA A 566 44.13 -9.38 -4.00
C ALA A 566 44.73 -10.73 -4.45
N GLU A 567 43.90 -11.77 -4.51
CA GLU A 567 44.28 -13.10 -4.99
C GLU A 567 44.60 -13.10 -6.50
N ALA A 568 43.82 -12.37 -7.31
CA ALA A 568 44.10 -12.20 -8.73
C ALA A 568 45.45 -11.48 -8.95
N SER A 569 45.68 -10.36 -8.26
CA SER A 569 46.96 -9.63 -8.29
C SER A 569 48.15 -10.50 -7.84
N ARG A 570 47.93 -11.43 -6.90
CA ARG A 570 48.97 -12.36 -6.44
C ARG A 570 49.40 -13.32 -7.55
N ARG A 571 48.44 -13.85 -8.31
CA ARG A 571 48.70 -14.75 -9.45
C ARG A 571 49.43 -14.03 -10.57
N GLU A 572 48.97 -12.83 -10.93
CA GLU A 572 49.61 -12.01 -11.97
C GLU A 572 51.03 -11.57 -11.58
N HIS A 573 51.28 -11.28 -10.29
CA HIS A 573 52.62 -10.97 -9.81
C HIS A 573 53.56 -12.20 -9.83
N ALA A 574 53.04 -13.41 -9.62
CA ALA A 574 53.80 -14.65 -9.75
C ALA A 574 54.23 -14.94 -11.21
N ASP A 575 53.46 -14.46 -12.18
CA ASP A 575 53.73 -14.59 -13.62
C ASP A 575 54.65 -13.47 -14.18
N GLY A 576 55.23 -12.63 -13.32
CA GLY A 576 56.18 -11.57 -13.71
C GLY A 576 55.54 -10.21 -14.01
N GLY A 577 54.27 -10.01 -13.64
CA GLY A 577 53.54 -8.74 -13.80
C GLY A 577 54.07 -7.60 -12.91
N ARG A 578 54.18 -6.40 -13.49
CA ARG A 578 54.64 -5.17 -12.81
C ARG A 578 53.48 -4.49 -12.06
N LEU A 579 53.05 -5.09 -10.95
CA LEU A 579 51.94 -4.60 -10.12
C LEU A 579 52.41 -3.66 -8.99
N ASP A 580 51.72 -2.53 -8.83
CA ASP A 580 51.89 -1.62 -7.69
C ASP A 580 51.13 -2.15 -6.47
N VAL A 581 51.73 -3.13 -5.79
CA VAL A 581 51.13 -3.80 -4.63
C VAL A 581 50.83 -2.85 -3.46
N PRO A 582 51.72 -1.90 -3.09
CA PRO A 582 51.40 -0.89 -2.07
C PRO A 582 50.10 -0.14 -2.37
N ARG A 583 49.85 0.21 -3.63
CA ARG A 583 48.61 0.88 -4.04
C ARG A 583 47.38 -0.02 -3.90
N HIS A 584 47.50 -1.30 -4.21
CA HIS A 584 46.42 -2.28 -4.02
C HIS A 584 46.02 -2.40 -2.54
N VAL A 585 47.01 -2.43 -1.64
CA VAL A 585 46.79 -2.46 -0.18
C VAL A 585 46.13 -1.17 0.32
N LEU A 586 46.56 -0.01 -0.18
CA LEU A 586 45.94 1.27 0.17
C LEU A 586 44.52 1.40 -0.37
N ALA A 587 44.22 0.83 -1.54
CA ALA A 587 42.86 0.78 -2.09
C ALA A 587 41.96 -0.13 -1.24
N ALA A 588 42.46 -1.29 -0.79
CA ALA A 588 41.73 -2.17 0.14
C ALA A 588 41.45 -1.49 1.49
N SER A 589 42.46 -0.84 2.07
CA SER A 589 42.30 -0.05 3.30
C SER A 589 41.27 1.07 3.14
N SER A 590 41.38 1.86 2.07
CA SER A 590 40.42 2.95 1.79
C SER A 590 39.00 2.43 1.60
N TYR A 591 38.85 1.24 1.01
CA TYR A 591 37.55 0.60 0.85
C TYR A 591 36.96 0.13 2.17
N PHE A 592 37.74 -0.52 3.04
CA PHE A 592 37.26 -0.95 4.36
C PHE A 592 36.88 0.25 5.24
N ASP A 593 37.66 1.34 5.21
CA ASP A 593 37.33 2.59 5.91
C ASP A 593 36.04 3.24 5.36
N ALA A 594 35.88 3.25 4.03
CA ALA A 594 34.65 3.70 3.39
C ALA A 594 33.45 2.82 3.77
N LEU A 595 33.62 1.51 3.85
CA LEU A 595 32.57 0.57 4.23
C LEU A 595 32.16 0.75 5.70
N ALA A 596 33.12 0.96 6.59
CA ALA A 596 32.86 1.30 7.99
C ALA A 596 32.08 2.62 8.11
N THR A 597 32.50 3.64 7.37
CA THR A 597 31.80 4.93 7.31
C THR A 597 30.36 4.76 6.82
N ARG A 598 30.13 3.94 5.79
CA ARG A 598 28.79 3.66 5.26
C ARG A 598 27.92 2.90 6.25
N LEU A 599 28.46 1.91 6.95
CA LEU A 599 27.74 1.22 8.02
C LEU A 599 27.37 2.19 9.14
N ALA A 600 28.27 3.08 9.52
CA ALA A 600 28.00 4.10 10.53
C ALA A 600 26.85 5.03 10.11
N THR A 601 26.83 5.52 8.86
CA THR A 601 25.75 6.40 8.37
C THR A 601 24.40 5.70 8.20
N HIS A 602 24.39 4.37 8.11
CA HIS A 602 23.16 3.55 8.07
C HIS A 602 22.74 3.04 9.46
N GLY A 603 23.28 3.62 10.53
CA GLY A 603 22.88 3.32 11.91
C GLY A 603 23.62 2.15 12.56
N PHE A 604 24.68 1.63 11.94
CA PHE A 604 25.46 0.49 12.45
C PHE A 604 26.82 0.89 13.04
N ARG A 605 26.98 2.14 13.51
CA ARG A 605 28.25 2.67 14.04
C ARG A 605 28.82 1.84 15.19
N ASP A 606 27.98 1.40 16.12
CA ASP A 606 28.42 0.69 17.33
C ASP A 606 28.59 -0.82 17.17
N ARG A 607 28.50 -1.34 15.93
CA ARG A 607 28.65 -2.77 15.67
C ARG A 607 30.13 -3.18 15.68
N THR A 608 30.40 -4.38 16.18
CA THR A 608 31.74 -4.98 16.24
C THR A 608 32.39 -5.06 14.87
N VAL A 609 31.62 -5.40 13.84
CA VAL A 609 32.09 -5.47 12.45
C VAL A 609 32.49 -4.10 11.90
N THR A 610 31.80 -3.02 12.28
CA THR A 610 32.12 -1.64 11.86
C THR A 610 33.47 -1.21 12.44
N ARG A 611 33.69 -1.43 13.75
CA ARG A 611 34.99 -1.17 14.39
C ARG A 611 36.09 -2.06 13.83
N GLY A 612 35.78 -3.33 13.54
CA GLY A 612 36.69 -4.27 12.90
C GLY A 612 37.19 -3.77 11.53
N LEU A 613 36.30 -3.22 10.70
CA LEU A 613 36.65 -2.61 9.42
C LEU A 613 37.64 -1.44 9.59
N GLU A 614 37.41 -0.55 10.55
CA GLU A 614 38.31 0.58 10.86
C GLU A 614 39.68 0.11 11.39
N ASP A 615 39.69 -0.93 12.22
CA ASP A 615 40.92 -1.50 12.79
C ASP A 615 41.78 -2.15 11.70
N GLU A 616 41.17 -2.94 10.81
CA GLU A 616 41.84 -3.58 9.68
C GLU A 616 42.31 -2.56 8.64
N ALA A 617 41.49 -1.54 8.34
CA ALA A 617 41.89 -0.44 7.46
C ALA A 617 43.18 0.25 7.98
N ARG A 618 43.23 0.56 9.29
CA ARG A 618 44.42 1.13 9.93
C ARG A 618 45.61 0.16 9.96
N ALA A 619 45.37 -1.14 10.16
CA ALA A 619 46.42 -2.15 10.14
C ALA A 619 47.09 -2.28 8.76
N LEU A 620 46.30 -2.28 7.69
CA LEU A 620 46.80 -2.30 6.32
C LEU A 620 47.68 -1.09 5.99
N ILE A 621 47.30 0.13 6.41
CA ILE A 621 48.13 1.34 6.23
C ILE A 621 49.49 1.17 6.92
N ARG A 622 49.51 0.66 8.17
CA ARG A 622 50.75 0.40 8.91
C ARG A 622 51.63 -0.64 8.22
N SER A 623 51.03 -1.66 7.60
CA SER A 623 51.77 -2.71 6.89
C SER A 623 52.58 -2.19 5.70
N VAL A 624 52.11 -1.12 5.05
CA VAL A 624 52.80 -0.47 3.93
C VAL A 624 53.98 0.39 4.43
N GLY A 625 53.80 1.12 5.55
CA GLY A 625 54.79 2.06 6.09
C GLY A 625 55.86 1.48 7.04
N GLY A 626 55.66 0.28 7.57
CA GLY A 626 56.47 -0.31 8.66
C GLY A 626 57.87 -0.83 8.32
N SER A 627 58.59 -0.28 7.33
CA SER A 627 59.95 -0.76 6.99
C SER A 627 61.01 0.33 6.76
N ILE A 628 60.89 1.51 7.38
CA ILE A 628 61.93 2.57 7.33
C ILE A 628 62.72 2.72 8.65
N SER A 629 62.31 2.09 9.76
CA SER A 629 62.96 2.29 11.08
C SER A 629 63.74 1.07 11.61
N GLY A 630 64.70 0.55 10.85
CA GLY A 630 65.53 -0.58 11.27
C GLY A 630 66.98 -0.43 10.85
N GLY A 631 67.71 0.52 11.45
CA GLY A 631 69.14 0.69 11.21
C GLY A 631 69.73 1.92 11.90
N GLY A 632 70.06 1.81 13.19
CA GLY A 632 70.81 2.80 13.96
C GLY A 632 71.54 2.09 15.09
N GLY A 633 72.84 1.88 14.88
CA GLY A 633 73.68 1.00 15.71
C GLY A 633 73.97 1.54 17.11
N GLY A 634 74.07 0.59 18.05
CA GLY A 634 74.65 0.85 19.37
C GLY A 634 76.16 1.06 19.24
N GLY A 635 76.60 2.27 19.59
CA GLY A 635 77.98 2.58 19.95
C GLY A 635 78.08 2.53 21.46
N SER A 636 78.84 1.56 21.94
CA SER A 636 79.41 1.50 23.28
C SER A 636 80.21 2.77 23.59
N ASP A 637 80.07 3.30 24.80
CA ASP A 637 81.20 3.97 25.44
C ASP A 637 81.25 3.61 26.93
N SER A 638 82.43 3.15 27.31
CA SER A 638 82.88 2.80 28.65
C SER A 638 83.73 3.96 29.17
N GLY A 639 83.35 4.52 30.31
CA GLY A 639 84.07 5.59 31.02
C GLY A 639 83.25 6.15 32.17
#